data_AF-M5TBR0-F1
#
_entry.id   AF-M5TBR0-F1
#
_cell.length_a   1.000
_cell.length_b   1.000
_cell.length_c   1.000
_cell.angle_alpha   90.00
_cell.angle_beta   90.00
_cell.angle_gamma   90.00
#
_symmetry.space_group_name_H-M   'P 1'
#
loop_
_entity.id
_entity.type
_entity.pdbx_description
1 polymer ?
#
loop_
_entity_poly.entity_id
_entity_poly.type
_entity_poly.pdbx_seq_one_letter_code
_entity_poly.pdbx_strand_id
1 'polypeptide(L)'
;MSLQSQRLLFVSNSDPRWSCFGPLLVCLLFVGGTGVGAIAVQEIAAQEVAARESDERSNDRAAAVVSPGEITDVTLFRDSALVTRSISLASDQPLVEGPHEVLVTGLPEQLMVPSVFAEGNDSISIRAVRVVQEPIRESAREEVQELDEQLAGVGIELSRLQQARSVTTTNLQTLDQMIGFSRQAASADLNNGVLDAETLTQLMTYSMRQREELNDRLLDIENETSELNERRNQLVRERSQLTSGSQHTRYEARVFVDVGAEGRRSNDDVEDAGTGAASASIRLSYSVGGCGWSPQYTMSGAVDSDQVTMRYGAVIGQLSGESWDRVRLTLSTTSPLASASGPSLAPLRVRAAVGGSPSRSGLDDLFGGAQAELGGMEMENMQQSSVPQRAMPSQMMGSGSMYGENMSPLQSKMKSLRIRQQSVEQSRGKGGKADQESARDLQLNRLADEMQNLEFMASARKARGLASDATDEVATQTYVIEGLVSLESRREQQLVEIVEQRLTGELYHVAIPLLSSFAYREAELVNEMPFGLLSGPASIYLDDRFVGTMTVPTTASGQRLVIGFGADGQVRTRRELVNKSDAVQGGNRKLGFEYRLVLNNFKDREVCVRLLDRIPLSGQAEQIRVELGDVSTPISSDGLFERVQKPYGLLRWDLTLGATTHGSDATDVKYGYSVEFDRSRVLSVEPTTEQEIGELDLPGMMGGGMGGN
;
A
#
# COMPACT_ATOMS: atom_id res chain seq x y z
N MET A 1 -30.22 -60.58 -15.49
CA MET A 1 -30.84 -61.25 -16.65
C MET A 1 -31.01 -60.23 -17.76
N SER A 2 -30.23 -60.41 -18.84
CA SER A 2 -30.60 -60.22 -20.26
C SER A 2 -31.69 -59.20 -20.67
N LEU A 3 -31.24 -58.21 -21.45
CA LEU A 3 -31.82 -57.67 -22.71
C LEU A 3 -33.27 -57.14 -22.76
N GLN A 4 -33.39 -55.88 -23.18
CA GLN A 4 -34.41 -55.29 -24.09
C GLN A 4 -33.88 -53.88 -24.44
N SER A 5 -33.61 -53.41 -25.66
CA SER A 5 -34.24 -53.48 -26.99
C SER A 5 -35.68 -52.98 -27.05
N GLN A 6 -35.86 -51.70 -27.38
CA GLN A 6 -36.68 -51.14 -28.49
C GLN A 6 -36.88 -49.61 -28.27
N ARG A 7 -36.52 -48.71 -29.20
CA ARG A 7 -37.17 -48.34 -30.48
C ARG A 7 -38.48 -47.57 -30.19
N LEU A 8 -38.62 -46.28 -30.50
CA LEU A 8 -39.13 -45.69 -31.75
C LEU A 8 -39.29 -44.16 -31.54
N LEU A 9 -38.79 -43.29 -32.44
CA LEU A 9 -39.52 -42.53 -33.50
C LEU A 9 -40.46 -41.43 -32.95
N PHE A 10 -40.69 -40.23 -33.50
CA PHE A 10 -40.34 -39.42 -34.70
C PHE A 10 -41.01 -38.04 -34.38
N VAL A 11 -40.48 -36.83 -34.63
CA VAL A 11 -40.66 -35.97 -35.83
C VAL A 11 -40.72 -34.48 -35.43
N SER A 12 -39.99 -33.67 -36.23
CA SER A 12 -40.08 -32.24 -36.63
C SER A 12 -40.70 -31.19 -35.69
N ASN A 13 -40.19 -29.96 -35.59
CA ASN A 13 -39.90 -29.08 -36.72
C ASN A 13 -39.15 -27.78 -36.29
N SER A 14 -38.42 -27.18 -37.25
CA SER A 14 -38.13 -25.75 -37.47
C SER A 14 -37.26 -24.91 -36.49
N ASP A 15 -35.98 -24.72 -36.87
CA ASP A 15 -35.12 -23.50 -37.02
C ASP A 15 -35.23 -22.26 -36.06
N PRO A 16 -34.21 -21.35 -35.99
CA PRO A 16 -32.75 -21.53 -35.85
C PRO A 16 -32.13 -20.50 -34.86
N ARG A 17 -31.18 -20.86 -33.97
CA ARG A 17 -30.27 -19.87 -33.31
C ARG A 17 -28.91 -20.48 -32.95
N TRP A 18 -27.87 -19.74 -33.30
CA TRP A 18 -26.45 -20.01 -33.06
C TRP A 18 -26.06 -19.79 -31.59
N SER A 19 -25.20 -20.67 -31.04
CA SER A 19 -24.13 -20.31 -30.11
C SER A 19 -23.14 -21.46 -29.95
N CYS A 20 -21.86 -21.12 -30.06
CA CYS A 20 -20.65 -21.93 -30.08
C CYS A 20 -20.31 -22.63 -28.75
N PHE A 21 -19.57 -23.75 -28.82
CA PHE A 21 -18.47 -24.25 -27.94
C PHE A 21 -18.17 -25.69 -28.44
N GLY A 22 -17.12 -25.96 -29.21
CA GLY A 22 -15.72 -26.13 -28.79
C GLY A 22 -15.42 -27.62 -28.51
N PRO A 23 -14.67 -28.37 -29.35
CA PRO A 23 -14.48 -29.80 -29.14
C PRO A 23 -13.24 -30.12 -28.27
N LEU A 24 -13.48 -31.03 -27.33
CA LEU A 24 -12.53 -31.67 -26.45
C LEU A 24 -11.66 -32.69 -27.21
N LEU A 25 -10.38 -32.67 -26.85
CA LEU A 25 -9.31 -33.59 -27.24
C LEU A 25 -9.66 -35.04 -26.82
N VAL A 26 -9.71 -35.98 -27.78
CA VAL A 26 -9.84 -37.42 -27.49
C VAL A 26 -8.50 -38.12 -27.73
N CYS A 27 -7.90 -38.62 -26.66
CA CYS A 27 -6.76 -39.53 -26.68
C CYS A 27 -7.20 -40.91 -27.24
N LEU A 28 -6.48 -41.40 -28.26
CA LEU A 28 -6.69 -42.73 -28.82
C LEU A 28 -5.48 -43.62 -28.53
N LEU A 29 -5.66 -44.56 -27.60
CA LEU A 29 -4.80 -45.72 -27.37
C LEU A 29 -5.03 -46.72 -28.51
N PHE A 30 -3.96 -47.11 -29.20
CA PHE A 30 -3.97 -48.17 -30.21
C PHE A 30 -3.58 -49.52 -29.58
N VAL A 31 -4.45 -50.54 -29.76
CA VAL A 31 -4.06 -51.95 -29.69
C VAL A 31 -4.66 -52.68 -30.89
N GLY A 32 -3.78 -53.15 -31.78
CA GLY A 32 -3.94 -54.35 -32.62
C GLY A 32 -4.86 -54.29 -33.85
N GLY A 33 -4.28 -54.47 -35.05
CA GLY A 33 -5.00 -55.05 -36.19
C GLY A 33 -4.78 -54.38 -37.55
N THR A 34 -3.78 -54.86 -38.29
CA THR A 34 -3.69 -54.96 -39.76
C THR A 34 -4.18 -53.81 -40.65
N GLY A 35 -3.23 -52.99 -41.11
CA GLY A 35 -2.87 -52.96 -42.54
C GLY A 35 -3.86 -52.39 -43.55
N VAL A 36 -4.30 -51.13 -43.44
CA VAL A 36 -4.56 -50.20 -44.56
C VAL A 36 -4.49 -48.78 -43.97
N GLY A 37 -3.34 -48.12 -44.00
CA GLY A 37 -3.22 -46.79 -43.37
C GLY A 37 -1.97 -45.97 -43.70
N ALA A 38 -1.01 -46.55 -44.43
CA ALA A 38 0.24 -45.85 -44.74
C ALA A 38 0.17 -44.92 -45.96
N ILE A 39 -0.86 -45.03 -46.81
CA ILE A 39 -0.93 -44.27 -48.08
C ILE A 39 -1.70 -42.93 -47.89
N ALA A 40 -2.68 -42.86 -47.00
CA ALA A 40 -3.50 -41.65 -46.81
C ALA A 40 -2.81 -40.52 -46.01
N VAL A 41 -1.76 -40.85 -45.24
CA VAL A 41 -1.07 -39.85 -44.39
C VAL A 41 -0.03 -39.04 -45.18
N GLN A 42 0.55 -39.60 -46.26
CA GLN A 42 1.50 -38.88 -47.10
C GLN A 42 0.84 -37.87 -48.04
N GLU A 43 -0.39 -38.13 -48.48
CA GLU A 43 -1.10 -37.27 -49.45
C GLU A 43 -1.69 -36.00 -48.77
N ILE A 44 -2.12 -36.12 -47.51
CA ILE A 44 -2.60 -34.98 -46.71
C ILE A 44 -1.43 -34.05 -46.30
N ALA A 45 -0.27 -34.62 -45.95
CA ALA A 45 0.93 -33.83 -45.63
C ALA A 45 1.47 -33.06 -46.85
N ALA A 46 1.36 -33.61 -48.06
CA ALA A 46 1.75 -32.93 -49.29
C ALA A 46 0.79 -31.78 -49.67
N GLN A 47 -0.51 -31.94 -49.39
CA GLN A 47 -1.51 -30.88 -49.62
C GLN A 47 -1.41 -29.72 -48.61
N GLU A 48 -1.02 -29.98 -47.36
CA GLU A 48 -0.77 -28.93 -46.36
C GLU A 48 0.51 -28.13 -46.64
N VAL A 49 1.55 -28.78 -47.15
CA VAL A 49 2.80 -28.11 -47.57
C VAL A 49 2.56 -27.27 -48.84
N ALA A 50 1.81 -27.78 -49.81
CA ALA A 50 1.45 -27.01 -51.01
C ALA A 50 0.51 -25.84 -50.71
N ALA A 51 -0.38 -25.96 -49.71
CA ALA A 51 -1.20 -24.85 -49.23
C ALA A 51 -0.36 -23.77 -48.54
N ARG A 52 0.64 -24.15 -47.73
CA ARG A 52 1.62 -23.22 -47.13
C ARG A 52 2.50 -22.53 -48.16
N GLU A 53 2.96 -23.24 -49.19
CA GLU A 53 3.73 -22.64 -50.30
C GLU A 53 2.88 -21.74 -51.21
N SER A 54 1.56 -21.96 -51.28
CA SER A 54 0.63 -21.09 -52.01
C SER A 54 0.23 -19.83 -51.23
N ASP A 55 0.19 -19.89 -49.89
CA ASP A 55 -0.01 -18.72 -49.03
C ASP A 55 1.24 -17.82 -49.00
N GLU A 56 2.45 -18.40 -49.03
CA GLU A 56 3.72 -17.67 -49.11
C GLU A 56 3.91 -16.89 -50.43
N ARG A 57 3.23 -17.29 -51.51
CA ARG A 57 3.27 -16.59 -52.81
C ARG A 57 2.25 -15.48 -52.99
N SER A 58 1.37 -15.24 -52.01
CA SER A 58 0.35 -14.18 -52.06
C SER A 58 0.70 -12.91 -51.27
N ASN A 59 1.85 -12.89 -50.59
CA ASN A 59 2.21 -11.83 -49.65
C ASN A 59 3.17 -10.79 -50.25
N ASP A 60 2.82 -10.23 -51.40
CA ASP A 60 3.44 -9.02 -51.95
C ASP A 60 2.90 -7.77 -51.19
N ARG A 61 2.92 -7.84 -49.85
CA ARG A 61 2.54 -6.74 -48.95
C ARG A 61 3.72 -5.78 -48.87
N ALA A 62 3.43 -4.50 -49.05
CA ALA A 62 4.38 -3.40 -48.85
C ALA A 62 5.22 -3.63 -47.58
N ALA A 63 6.54 -3.47 -47.70
CA ALA A 63 7.50 -3.71 -46.64
C ALA A 63 7.08 -2.96 -45.36
N ALA A 64 6.91 -3.68 -44.25
CA ALA A 64 6.52 -3.09 -42.98
C ALA A 64 7.62 -2.12 -42.51
N VAL A 65 7.24 -0.90 -42.15
CA VAL A 65 8.18 0.09 -41.58
C VAL A 65 8.55 -0.37 -40.18
N VAL A 66 9.81 -0.73 -39.95
CA VAL A 66 10.30 -1.19 -38.64
C VAL A 66 11.01 -0.03 -37.95
N SER A 67 10.56 0.37 -36.76
CA SER A 67 11.21 1.42 -35.98
C SER A 67 10.95 1.24 -34.48
N PRO A 68 11.95 1.36 -33.58
CA PRO A 68 11.70 1.34 -32.14
C PRO A 68 10.93 2.58 -31.66
N GLY A 69 10.96 3.69 -32.42
CA GLY A 69 10.44 4.98 -31.99
C GLY A 69 11.33 5.69 -30.96
N GLU A 70 11.14 7.00 -30.81
CA GLU A 70 11.80 7.83 -29.80
C GLU A 70 10.82 8.14 -28.67
N ILE A 71 11.22 7.92 -27.42
CA ILE A 71 10.38 8.29 -26.26
C ILE A 71 10.41 9.82 -26.13
N THR A 72 9.23 10.45 -26.14
CA THR A 72 9.12 11.92 -26.17
C THR A 72 8.42 12.48 -24.93
N ASP A 73 7.40 11.78 -24.45
CA ASP A 73 6.61 12.18 -23.28
C ASP A 73 6.47 10.99 -22.33
N VAL A 74 6.62 11.27 -21.03
CA VAL A 74 6.39 10.30 -19.96
C VAL A 74 5.52 10.94 -18.89
N THR A 75 4.37 10.33 -18.61
CA THR A 75 3.55 10.67 -17.44
C THR A 75 3.75 9.60 -16.37
N LEU A 76 4.41 9.94 -15.28
CA LEU A 76 4.73 9.04 -14.18
C LEU A 76 3.65 9.12 -13.09
N PHE A 77 2.99 8.00 -12.83
CA PHE A 77 2.03 7.81 -11.75
C PHE A 77 2.72 7.22 -10.51
N ARG A 78 1.97 6.99 -9.43
CA ARG A 78 2.52 6.44 -8.18
C ARG A 78 3.08 5.01 -8.32
N ASP A 79 2.58 4.24 -9.29
CA ASP A 79 2.88 2.81 -9.46
C ASP A 79 3.15 2.37 -10.91
N SER A 80 3.08 3.30 -11.86
CA SER A 80 3.20 3.04 -13.29
C SER A 80 3.60 4.30 -14.05
N ALA A 81 3.94 4.17 -15.32
CA ALA A 81 4.13 5.32 -16.21
C ALA A 81 3.38 5.10 -17.52
N LEU A 82 2.74 6.14 -18.04
CA LEU A 82 2.30 6.21 -19.43
C LEU A 82 3.45 6.79 -20.25
N VAL A 83 3.98 5.99 -21.17
CA VAL A 83 5.10 6.33 -22.05
C VAL A 83 4.56 6.55 -23.45
N THR A 84 4.95 7.66 -24.08
CA THR A 84 4.61 7.98 -25.47
C THR A 84 5.86 8.00 -26.34
N ARG A 85 5.87 7.12 -27.33
CA ARG A 85 6.88 7.08 -28.39
C ARG A 85 6.38 7.79 -29.64
N SER A 86 7.23 8.64 -30.21
CA SER A 86 7.03 9.23 -31.53
C SER A 86 7.73 8.36 -32.58
N ILE A 87 6.98 7.97 -33.60
CA ILE A 87 7.49 7.26 -34.77
C ILE A 87 7.34 8.16 -35.99
N SER A 88 8.46 8.68 -36.47
CA SER A 88 8.52 9.42 -37.73
C SER A 88 8.52 8.43 -38.89
N LEU A 89 7.52 8.50 -39.78
CA LEU A 89 7.47 7.67 -40.98
C LEU A 89 8.26 8.26 -42.16
N ALA A 90 9.10 9.27 -41.87
CA ALA A 90 9.97 9.92 -42.84
C ALA A 90 11.31 9.17 -42.94
N SER A 91 11.32 7.95 -43.45
CA SER A 91 12.58 7.25 -43.77
C SER A 91 12.46 6.53 -45.12
N ASP A 92 13.31 6.94 -46.06
CA ASP A 92 13.80 6.30 -47.29
C ASP A 92 12.83 5.64 -48.30
N GLN A 93 11.54 5.48 -47.98
CA GLN A 93 10.50 5.00 -48.88
C GLN A 93 9.30 5.96 -48.88
N PRO A 94 8.82 6.40 -50.05
CA PRO A 94 7.61 7.22 -50.13
C PRO A 94 6.41 6.40 -49.67
N LEU A 95 5.71 6.88 -48.63
CA LEU A 95 4.41 6.34 -48.24
C LEU A 95 3.43 6.53 -49.40
N VAL A 96 2.94 5.42 -49.93
CA VAL A 96 1.87 5.41 -50.94
C VAL A 96 0.53 5.52 -50.22
N GLU A 97 -0.47 6.18 -50.81
CA GLU A 97 -1.83 6.20 -50.24
C GLU A 97 -2.36 4.77 -50.04
N GLY A 98 -2.99 4.52 -48.89
CA GLY A 98 -3.57 3.22 -48.55
C GLY A 98 -3.00 2.57 -47.28
N PRO A 99 -3.28 1.27 -47.07
CA PRO A 99 -2.98 0.58 -45.82
C PRO A 99 -1.50 0.19 -45.69
N HIS A 100 -0.90 0.50 -44.55
CA HIS A 100 0.47 0.11 -44.18
C HIS A 100 0.52 -0.58 -42.82
N GLU A 101 1.53 -1.43 -42.63
CA GLU A 101 1.88 -2.04 -41.34
C GLU A 101 3.17 -1.40 -40.81
N VAL A 102 3.14 -0.89 -39.59
CA VAL A 102 4.29 -0.33 -38.88
C VAL A 102 4.61 -1.23 -37.69
N LEU A 103 5.84 -1.74 -37.63
CA LEU A 103 6.31 -2.60 -36.54
C LEU A 103 7.15 -1.78 -35.56
N VAL A 104 6.65 -1.65 -34.33
CA VAL A 104 7.34 -0.98 -33.23
C VAL A 104 8.00 -2.02 -32.32
N THR A 105 9.33 -1.98 -32.24
CA THR A 105 10.15 -2.95 -31.52
C THR A 105 10.68 -2.39 -30.20
N GLY A 106 11.25 -3.27 -29.36
CA GLY A 106 11.91 -2.88 -28.11
C GLY A 106 10.97 -2.39 -27.02
N LEU A 107 9.73 -2.88 -26.96
CA LEU A 107 8.81 -2.58 -25.87
C LEU A 107 9.24 -3.29 -24.56
N PRO A 108 8.97 -2.69 -23.39
CA PRO A 108 9.44 -3.18 -22.10
C PRO A 108 8.77 -4.49 -21.70
N GLU A 109 9.43 -5.30 -20.89
CA GLU A 109 8.82 -6.54 -20.36
C GLU A 109 7.66 -6.28 -19.40
N GLN A 110 7.69 -5.13 -18.73
CA GLN A 110 6.67 -4.71 -17.77
C GLN A 110 5.51 -3.97 -18.46
N LEU A 111 5.38 -4.09 -19.78
CA LEU A 111 4.30 -3.54 -20.58
C LEU A 111 2.93 -4.07 -20.12
N MET A 112 2.00 -3.17 -19.86
CA MET A 112 0.61 -3.52 -19.64
C MET A 112 -0.11 -3.63 -20.99
N VAL A 113 -0.14 -4.82 -21.59
CA VAL A 113 -0.68 -5.06 -22.94
C VAL A 113 -2.05 -4.39 -23.23
N PRO A 114 -3.04 -4.38 -22.32
CA PRO A 114 -4.33 -3.71 -22.58
C PRO A 114 -4.28 -2.19 -22.70
N SER A 115 -3.17 -1.55 -22.33
CA SER A 115 -3.00 -0.09 -22.33
C SER A 115 -2.42 0.46 -23.64
N VAL A 116 -2.02 -0.39 -24.59
CA VAL A 116 -1.34 0.06 -25.81
C VAL A 116 -2.35 0.65 -26.79
N PHE A 117 -2.13 1.91 -27.16
CA PHE A 117 -2.90 2.60 -28.21
C PHE A 117 -1.99 3.47 -29.07
N ALA A 118 -2.44 3.80 -30.28
CA ALA A 118 -1.70 4.67 -31.19
C ALA A 118 -2.61 5.78 -31.71
N GLU A 119 -2.02 6.95 -31.93
CA GLU A 119 -2.66 8.11 -32.54
C GLU A 119 -1.86 8.54 -33.77
N GLY A 120 -2.55 8.80 -34.87
CA GLY A 120 -1.97 9.43 -36.05
C GLY A 120 -2.16 10.94 -36.01
N ASN A 121 -1.35 11.67 -36.76
CA ASN A 121 -1.63 13.07 -37.08
C ASN A 121 -2.74 13.18 -38.15
N ASP A 122 -3.10 14.40 -38.57
CA ASP A 122 -4.21 14.64 -39.53
C ASP A 122 -4.09 13.87 -40.86
N SER A 123 -2.88 13.41 -41.22
CA SER A 123 -2.62 12.66 -42.46
C SER A 123 -2.67 11.12 -42.31
N ILE A 124 -2.78 10.60 -41.08
CA ILE A 124 -2.72 9.17 -40.77
C ILE A 124 -3.93 8.77 -39.92
N SER A 125 -4.72 7.79 -40.39
CA SER A 125 -5.73 7.14 -39.54
C SER A 125 -5.24 5.78 -39.03
N ILE A 126 -5.43 5.52 -37.74
CA ILE A 126 -5.07 4.25 -37.10
C ILE A 126 -6.26 3.28 -37.22
N ARG A 127 -6.05 2.13 -37.86
CA ARG A 127 -7.08 1.10 -38.01
C ARG A 127 -7.08 0.10 -36.86
N ALA A 128 -5.89 -0.34 -36.45
CA ALA A 128 -5.73 -1.30 -35.37
C ALA A 128 -4.31 -1.27 -34.79
N VAL A 129 -4.18 -1.63 -33.52
CA VAL A 129 -2.90 -1.90 -32.85
C VAL A 129 -2.94 -3.33 -32.33
N ARG A 130 -1.93 -4.13 -32.67
CA ARG A 130 -1.80 -5.51 -32.22
C ARG A 130 -0.45 -5.72 -31.55
N VAL A 131 -0.46 -6.11 -30.28
CA VAL A 131 0.76 -6.47 -29.56
C VAL A 131 1.05 -7.95 -29.74
N VAL A 132 2.29 -8.29 -30.07
CA VAL A 132 2.81 -9.66 -30.19
C VAL A 132 3.83 -9.87 -29.08
N GLN A 133 3.77 -11.06 -28.46
CA GLN A 133 4.68 -11.48 -27.40
C GLN A 133 5.63 -12.55 -27.95
N GLU A 134 6.94 -12.31 -27.89
CA GLU A 134 7.97 -13.28 -28.27
C GLU A 134 8.81 -13.69 -27.04
N PRO A 135 8.79 -14.97 -26.65
CA PRO A 135 9.66 -15.47 -25.59
C PRO A 135 11.09 -15.64 -26.12
N ILE A 136 12.05 -14.85 -25.62
CA ILE A 136 13.47 -15.02 -25.93
C ILE A 136 14.03 -16.11 -25.01
N ARG A 137 14.65 -17.13 -25.60
CA ARG A 137 15.42 -18.16 -24.88
C ARG A 137 16.87 -18.05 -25.28
N GLU A 138 17.67 -17.33 -24.50
CA GLU A 138 19.12 -17.24 -24.72
C GLU A 138 19.91 -17.79 -23.53
N SER A 139 20.84 -18.72 -23.84
CA SER A 139 22.06 -19.13 -23.11
C SER A 139 22.04 -19.69 -21.67
N ALA A 140 20.91 -19.92 -20.99
CA ALA A 140 20.95 -20.53 -19.63
C ALA A 140 20.83 -22.07 -19.57
N ARG A 141 20.69 -22.77 -20.71
CA ARG A 141 20.27 -24.18 -20.69
C ARG A 141 21.34 -25.15 -20.14
N GLU A 142 22.61 -24.96 -20.48
CA GLU A 142 23.69 -25.88 -20.06
C GLU A 142 24.05 -25.67 -18.58
N GLU A 143 24.28 -24.42 -18.15
CA GLU A 143 24.60 -24.11 -16.75
C GLU A 143 23.44 -24.43 -15.78
N VAL A 144 22.19 -24.18 -16.19
CA VAL A 144 21.02 -24.55 -15.37
C VAL A 144 20.83 -26.07 -15.33
N GLN A 145 21.11 -26.79 -16.42
CA GLN A 145 21.04 -28.25 -16.42
C GLN A 145 22.09 -28.87 -15.48
N GLU A 146 23.31 -28.32 -15.45
CA GLU A 146 24.35 -28.76 -14.52
C GLU A 146 23.95 -28.49 -13.05
N LEU A 147 23.38 -27.31 -12.76
CA LEU A 147 22.87 -27.00 -11.42
C LEU A 147 21.68 -27.87 -11.02
N ASP A 148 20.78 -28.19 -11.95
CA ASP A 148 19.65 -29.09 -11.72
C ASP A 148 20.13 -30.54 -11.45
N GLU A 149 21.18 -31.01 -12.14
CA GLU A 149 21.84 -32.29 -11.86
C GLU A 149 22.48 -32.30 -10.46
N GLN A 150 23.17 -31.22 -10.06
CA GLN A 150 23.76 -31.09 -8.73
C GLN A 150 22.67 -31.05 -7.63
N LEU A 151 21.57 -30.33 -7.85
CA LEU A 151 20.43 -30.29 -6.93
C LEU A 151 19.76 -31.66 -6.77
N ALA A 152 19.63 -32.42 -7.87
CA ALA A 152 19.11 -33.78 -7.84
C ALA A 152 20.03 -34.70 -7.01
N GLY A 153 21.36 -34.58 -7.18
CA GLY A 153 22.35 -35.30 -6.39
C GLY A 153 22.22 -35.02 -4.89
N VAL A 154 22.20 -33.75 -4.49
CA VAL A 154 22.03 -33.35 -3.09
C VAL A 154 20.68 -33.82 -2.52
N GLY A 155 19.61 -33.81 -3.31
CA GLY A 155 18.30 -34.31 -2.91
C GLY A 155 18.28 -35.82 -2.60
N ILE A 156 19.02 -36.61 -3.39
CA ILE A 156 19.20 -38.05 -3.16
C ILE A 156 19.96 -38.29 -1.85
N GLU A 157 21.04 -37.54 -1.58
CA GLU A 157 21.83 -37.67 -0.36
C GLU A 157 21.04 -37.28 0.90
N LEU A 158 20.31 -36.16 0.86
CA LEU A 158 19.42 -35.76 1.95
C LEU A 158 18.36 -36.83 2.25
N SER A 159 17.80 -37.45 1.21
CA SER A 159 16.82 -38.54 1.36
C SER A 159 17.45 -39.77 2.04
N ARG A 160 18.71 -40.08 1.68
CA ARG A 160 19.47 -41.17 2.31
C ARG A 160 19.75 -40.90 3.79
N LEU A 161 20.15 -39.68 4.14
CA LEU A 161 20.39 -39.28 5.53
C LEU A 161 19.10 -39.28 6.35
N GLN A 162 17.98 -38.86 5.77
CA GLN A 162 16.69 -38.93 6.45
C GLN A 162 16.27 -40.37 6.75
N GLN A 163 16.50 -41.30 5.83
CA GLN A 163 16.30 -42.74 6.08
C GLN A 163 17.24 -43.26 7.17
N ALA A 164 18.52 -42.91 7.12
CA ALA A 164 19.50 -43.30 8.14
C ALA A 164 19.10 -42.79 9.54
N ARG A 165 18.66 -41.52 9.63
CA ARG A 165 18.12 -40.93 10.86
C ARG A 165 16.93 -41.71 11.39
N SER A 166 15.99 -42.06 10.51
CA SER A 166 14.80 -42.84 10.88
C SER A 166 15.15 -44.22 11.43
N VAL A 167 16.14 -44.91 10.83
CA VAL A 167 16.62 -46.21 11.30
C VAL A 167 17.32 -46.08 12.66
N THR A 168 18.26 -45.14 12.80
CA THR A 168 18.98 -44.92 14.06
C THR A 168 18.04 -44.53 15.20
N THR A 169 17.03 -43.69 14.94
CA THR A 169 16.01 -43.32 15.93
C THR A 169 15.18 -44.54 16.36
N THR A 170 14.77 -45.38 15.41
CA THR A 170 14.05 -46.64 15.70
C THR A 170 14.89 -47.58 16.55
N ASN A 171 16.19 -47.70 16.26
CA ASN A 171 17.11 -48.54 17.02
C ASN A 171 17.26 -48.05 18.47
N LEU A 172 17.33 -46.74 18.68
CA LEU A 172 17.40 -46.14 20.01
C LEU A 172 16.11 -46.39 20.81
N GLN A 173 14.94 -46.26 20.18
CA GLN A 173 13.65 -46.60 20.79
C GLN A 173 13.55 -48.09 21.15
N THR A 174 14.03 -48.97 20.27
CA THR A 174 14.06 -50.41 20.51
C THR A 174 14.97 -50.76 21.69
N LEU A 175 16.14 -50.11 21.77
CA LEU A 175 17.06 -50.25 22.89
C LEU A 175 16.43 -49.78 24.21
N ASP A 176 15.74 -48.64 24.22
CA ASP A 176 15.02 -48.13 25.40
C ASP A 176 13.90 -49.10 25.84
N GLN A 177 13.18 -49.72 24.90
CA GLN A 177 12.19 -50.76 25.20
C GLN A 177 12.83 -52.01 25.80
N MET A 178 13.97 -52.47 25.26
CA MET A 178 14.72 -53.60 25.81
C MET A 178 15.20 -53.29 27.24
N ILE A 179 15.77 -52.10 27.49
CA ILE A 179 16.15 -51.66 28.83
C ILE A 179 14.93 -51.60 29.76
N GLY A 180 13.75 -51.18 29.26
CA GLY A 180 12.50 -51.21 29.99
C GLY A 180 12.07 -52.62 30.42
N PHE A 181 12.11 -53.57 29.49
CA PHE A 181 11.81 -54.98 29.75
C PHE A 181 12.81 -55.60 30.75
N SER A 182 14.10 -55.38 30.54
CA SER A 182 15.15 -55.86 31.44
C SER A 182 15.03 -55.28 32.85
N ARG A 183 14.61 -54.02 33.01
CA ARG A 183 14.32 -53.42 34.33
C ARG A 183 13.17 -54.12 35.06
N GLN A 184 12.10 -54.48 34.35
CA GLN A 184 10.98 -55.21 34.95
C GLN A 184 11.38 -56.62 35.38
N ALA A 185 12.12 -57.34 34.52
CA ALA A 185 12.65 -58.67 34.83
C ALA A 185 13.61 -58.62 36.03
N ALA A 186 14.56 -57.69 36.05
CA ALA A 186 15.50 -57.50 37.15
C ALA A 186 14.78 -57.20 38.48
N SER A 187 13.72 -56.40 38.46
CA SER A 187 12.91 -56.13 39.66
C SER A 187 12.18 -57.38 40.17
N ALA A 188 11.70 -58.25 39.27
CA ALA A 188 11.06 -59.51 39.65
C ALA A 188 12.08 -60.49 40.26
N ASP A 189 13.26 -60.62 39.64
CA ASP A 189 14.32 -61.51 40.11
C ASP A 189 14.91 -61.05 41.45
N LEU A 190 14.99 -59.73 41.68
CA LEU A 190 15.36 -59.15 42.97
C LEU A 190 14.37 -59.55 44.08
N ASN A 191 13.07 -59.42 43.80
CA ASN A 191 12.02 -59.80 44.76
C ASN A 191 12.00 -61.31 45.06
N ASN A 192 12.41 -62.13 44.09
CA ASN A 192 12.48 -63.59 44.23
C ASN A 192 13.83 -64.07 44.80
N GLY A 193 14.81 -63.18 45.00
CA GLY A 193 16.13 -63.51 45.54
C GLY A 193 17.06 -64.26 44.58
N VAL A 194 16.79 -64.22 43.26
CA VAL A 194 17.55 -64.96 42.22
C VAL A 194 18.33 -64.01 41.29
N LEU A 195 18.51 -62.76 41.70
CA LEU A 195 19.12 -61.74 40.85
C LEU A 195 20.61 -62.04 40.55
N ASP A 196 20.95 -62.14 39.27
CA ASP A 196 22.34 -62.17 38.81
C ASP A 196 22.86 -60.75 38.53
N ALA A 197 23.62 -60.22 39.49
CA ALA A 197 24.19 -58.88 39.41
C ALA A 197 25.25 -58.71 38.30
N GLU A 198 25.96 -59.77 37.93
CA GLU A 198 27.01 -59.71 36.91
C GLU A 198 26.40 -59.56 35.52
N THR A 199 25.43 -60.40 35.18
CA THR A 199 24.71 -60.35 33.91
C THR A 199 23.99 -59.00 33.72
N LEU A 200 23.38 -58.45 34.78
CA LEU A 200 22.76 -57.13 34.72
C LEU A 200 23.76 -56.00 34.48
N THR A 201 24.93 -56.08 35.10
CA THR A 201 26.01 -55.09 34.90
C THR A 201 26.52 -55.13 33.46
N GLN A 202 26.70 -56.32 32.89
CA GLN A 202 27.11 -56.49 31.49
C GLN A 202 26.06 -55.92 30.52
N LEU A 203 24.78 -56.23 30.73
CA LEU A 203 23.69 -55.73 29.88
C LEU A 203 23.55 -54.21 29.97
N MET A 204 23.64 -53.63 31.17
CA MET A 204 23.58 -52.17 31.35
C MET A 204 24.77 -51.48 30.71
N THR A 205 25.98 -52.01 30.85
CA THR A 205 27.19 -51.44 30.24
C THR A 205 27.13 -51.51 28.71
N TYR A 206 26.71 -52.65 28.15
CA TYR A 206 26.49 -52.78 26.71
C TYR A 206 25.43 -51.80 26.20
N SER A 207 24.31 -51.66 26.93
CA SER A 207 23.22 -50.77 26.56
C SER A 207 23.64 -49.30 26.60
N MET A 208 24.39 -48.87 27.62
CA MET A 208 24.94 -47.52 27.71
C MET A 208 25.88 -47.22 26.53
N ARG A 209 26.80 -48.14 26.22
CA ARG A 209 27.73 -48.01 25.08
C ARG A 209 27.00 -47.94 23.73
N GLN A 210 26.00 -48.79 23.52
CA GLN A 210 25.18 -48.76 22.30
C GLN A 210 24.37 -47.46 22.18
N ARG A 211 23.89 -46.91 23.30
CA ARG A 211 23.17 -45.65 23.32
C ARG A 211 24.08 -44.47 22.96
N GLU A 212 25.31 -44.46 23.46
CA GLU A 212 26.33 -43.49 23.09
C GLU A 212 26.62 -43.54 21.58
N GLU A 213 26.92 -44.73 21.04
CA GLU A 213 27.19 -44.95 19.62
C GLU A 213 26.03 -44.52 18.70
N LEU A 214 24.78 -44.80 19.08
CA LEU A 214 23.60 -44.38 18.31
C LEU A 214 23.35 -42.86 18.39
N ASN A 215 23.68 -42.21 19.51
CA ASN A 215 23.55 -40.76 19.65
C ASN A 215 24.64 -40.03 18.87
N ASP A 216 25.89 -40.51 18.89
CA ASP A 216 26.98 -39.97 18.08
C ASP A 216 26.62 -40.02 16.60
N ARG A 217 26.11 -41.17 16.14
CA ARG A 217 25.63 -41.32 14.76
C ARG A 217 24.47 -40.40 14.40
N LEU A 218 23.58 -40.10 15.35
CA LEU A 218 22.49 -39.13 15.14
C LEU A 218 23.03 -37.72 14.96
N LEU A 219 24.06 -37.35 15.73
CA LEU A 219 24.72 -36.05 15.66
C LEU A 219 25.50 -35.89 14.33
N ASP A 220 26.20 -36.93 13.89
CA ASP A 220 26.87 -36.95 12.58
C ASP A 220 25.86 -36.74 11.43
N ILE A 221 24.74 -37.48 11.45
CA ILE A 221 23.69 -37.34 10.44
C ILE A 221 23.08 -35.93 10.45
N GLU A 222 22.94 -35.31 11.62
CA GLU A 222 22.43 -33.94 11.74
C GLU A 222 23.40 -32.91 11.14
N ASN A 223 24.69 -33.06 11.40
CA ASN A 223 25.74 -32.21 10.82
C ASN A 223 25.77 -32.32 9.29
N GLU A 224 25.81 -33.55 8.75
CA GLU A 224 25.80 -33.79 7.30
C GLU A 224 24.51 -33.25 6.64
N THR A 225 23.37 -33.38 7.32
CA THR A 225 22.09 -32.83 6.84
C THR A 225 22.15 -31.30 6.78
N SER A 226 22.79 -30.64 7.75
CA SER A 226 22.94 -29.18 7.75
C SER A 226 23.81 -28.71 6.58
N GLU A 227 24.97 -29.33 6.39
CA GLU A 227 25.92 -29.01 5.31
C GLU A 227 25.27 -29.15 3.92
N LEU A 228 24.55 -30.25 3.68
CA LEU A 228 23.84 -30.47 2.41
C LEU A 228 22.69 -29.48 2.20
N ASN A 229 21.99 -29.06 3.26
CA ASN A 229 20.96 -28.03 3.14
C ASN A 229 21.55 -26.66 2.80
N GLU A 230 22.70 -26.31 3.37
CA GLU A 230 23.44 -25.09 3.01
C GLU A 230 23.87 -25.12 1.55
N ARG A 231 24.45 -26.25 1.09
CA ARG A 231 24.84 -26.44 -0.30
C ARG A 231 23.63 -26.35 -1.25
N ARG A 232 22.52 -27.01 -0.91
CA ARG A 232 21.26 -26.92 -1.68
C ARG A 232 20.79 -25.48 -1.78
N ASN A 233 20.79 -24.73 -0.68
CA ASN A 233 20.34 -23.35 -0.67
C ASN A 233 21.26 -22.44 -1.52
N GLN A 234 22.57 -22.70 -1.54
CA GLN A 234 23.51 -22.03 -2.43
C GLN A 234 23.17 -22.32 -3.90
N LEU A 235 23.03 -23.59 -4.28
CA LEU A 235 22.71 -24.01 -5.64
C LEU A 235 21.37 -23.44 -6.12
N VAL A 236 20.36 -23.37 -5.24
CA VAL A 236 19.06 -22.74 -5.56
C VAL A 236 19.22 -21.24 -5.82
N ARG A 237 20.09 -20.54 -5.09
CA ARG A 237 20.37 -19.11 -5.32
C ARG A 237 21.13 -18.88 -6.62
N GLU A 238 22.13 -19.71 -6.93
CA GLU A 238 22.87 -19.65 -8.19
C GLU A 238 21.95 -19.92 -9.39
N ARG A 239 21.10 -20.96 -9.28
CA ARG A 239 20.04 -21.24 -10.27
C ARG A 239 19.10 -20.06 -10.43
N SER A 240 18.61 -19.49 -9.32
CA SER A 240 17.66 -18.38 -9.39
C SER A 240 18.27 -17.14 -10.03
N GLN A 241 19.55 -16.83 -9.75
CA GLN A 241 20.29 -15.74 -10.39
C GLN A 241 20.38 -15.93 -11.91
N LEU A 242 20.72 -17.14 -12.38
CA LEU A 242 20.80 -17.45 -13.82
C LEU A 242 19.43 -17.45 -14.50
N THR A 243 18.38 -17.91 -13.82
CA THR A 243 17.02 -17.91 -14.38
C THR A 243 16.32 -16.55 -14.32
N SER A 244 16.75 -15.64 -13.44
CA SER A 244 16.13 -14.32 -13.29
C SER A 244 16.38 -13.38 -14.47
N GLY A 245 17.29 -13.72 -15.37
CA GLY A 245 17.60 -12.95 -16.58
C GLY A 245 17.63 -13.78 -17.87
N SER A 246 16.92 -14.91 -17.96
CA SER A 246 16.96 -15.77 -19.16
C SER A 246 15.57 -16.15 -19.72
N GLN A 247 14.49 -15.72 -19.07
CA GLN A 247 13.15 -15.71 -19.66
C GLN A 247 12.71 -14.28 -19.92
N HIS A 248 13.37 -13.64 -20.89
CA HIS A 248 12.98 -12.31 -21.29
C HIS A 248 11.82 -12.38 -22.27
N THR A 249 10.75 -11.65 -21.98
CA THR A 249 9.60 -11.52 -22.86
C THR A 249 9.75 -10.22 -23.62
N ARG A 250 9.99 -10.31 -24.94
CA ARG A 250 9.98 -9.12 -25.78
C ARG A 250 8.57 -8.89 -26.32
N TYR A 251 8.10 -7.66 -26.20
CA TYR A 251 6.86 -7.23 -26.83
C TYR A 251 7.17 -6.43 -28.10
N GLU A 252 6.31 -6.57 -29.10
CA GLU A 252 6.31 -5.77 -30.32
C GLU A 252 4.88 -5.30 -30.62
N ALA A 253 4.72 -4.07 -31.09
CA ALA A 253 3.42 -3.54 -31.51
C ALA A 253 3.36 -3.41 -33.03
N ARG A 254 2.39 -4.07 -33.64
CA ARG A 254 2.02 -3.92 -35.05
C ARG A 254 0.89 -2.92 -35.16
N VAL A 255 1.17 -1.77 -35.74
CA VAL A 255 0.21 -0.68 -35.95
C VAL A 255 -0.21 -0.69 -37.42
N PHE A 256 -1.49 -0.91 -37.66
CA PHE A 256 -2.08 -0.85 -39.00
C PHE A 256 -2.61 0.56 -39.23
N VAL A 257 -2.07 1.25 -40.23
CA VAL A 257 -2.40 2.64 -40.53
C VAL A 257 -2.91 2.79 -41.96
N ASP A 258 -3.69 3.83 -42.21
CA ASP A 258 -4.14 4.26 -43.53
C ASP A 258 -3.67 5.69 -43.76
N VAL A 259 -2.86 5.89 -44.81
CA VAL A 259 -2.28 7.20 -45.15
C VAL A 259 -3.20 7.90 -46.15
N GLY A 260 -3.71 9.08 -45.77
CA GLY A 260 -4.59 9.89 -46.61
C GLY A 260 -3.86 10.64 -47.72
N ALA A 261 -4.61 11.10 -48.73
CA ALA A 261 -4.08 11.78 -49.93
C ALA A 261 -3.22 13.04 -49.65
N GLU A 262 -3.37 13.68 -48.48
CA GLU A 262 -2.56 14.83 -48.04
C GLU A 262 -1.19 14.44 -47.44
N GLY A 263 -0.96 13.17 -47.11
CA GLY A 263 0.34 12.66 -46.62
C GLY A 263 1.35 12.32 -47.73
N ARG A 264 1.03 12.67 -48.98
CA ARG A 264 1.80 12.34 -50.18
C ARG A 264 3.14 13.09 -50.20
N ARG A 265 4.25 12.35 -50.29
CA ARG A 265 5.48 12.86 -50.92
C ARG A 265 5.45 12.49 -52.40
N SER A 266 5.08 13.43 -53.26
CA SER A 266 5.41 13.35 -54.69
C SER A 266 6.92 13.56 -54.85
N ASN A 267 7.58 12.67 -55.60
CA ASN A 267 8.97 12.88 -56.02
C ASN A 267 9.13 14.05 -57.02
N ASP A 268 8.03 14.65 -57.49
CA ASP A 268 8.02 15.65 -58.56
C ASP A 268 7.95 17.12 -58.08
N ASP A 269 7.81 17.38 -56.78
CA ASP A 269 7.75 18.75 -56.23
C ASP A 269 9.08 19.15 -55.56
N VAL A 270 10.18 19.11 -56.33
CA VAL A 270 11.44 19.76 -55.96
C VAL A 270 11.57 21.02 -56.79
N GLU A 271 10.82 22.06 -56.43
CA GLU A 271 11.21 23.46 -56.59
C GLU A 271 10.16 24.35 -55.91
N ASP A 272 10.58 25.01 -54.84
CA ASP A 272 9.92 26.16 -54.20
C ASP A 272 8.70 25.89 -53.28
N ALA A 273 8.96 25.46 -52.04
CA ALA A 273 8.08 25.74 -50.92
C ALA A 273 8.87 25.87 -49.60
N GLY A 274 9.03 27.11 -49.14
CA GLY A 274 9.42 27.41 -47.77
C GLY A 274 8.32 27.01 -46.79
N THR A 275 8.73 26.36 -45.70
CA THR A 275 8.00 26.16 -44.43
C THR A 275 6.63 25.48 -44.50
N GLY A 276 6.60 24.17 -44.19
CA GLY A 276 5.39 23.50 -43.68
C GLY A 276 5.00 22.15 -44.27
N ALA A 277 5.94 21.25 -44.61
CA ALA A 277 5.56 19.87 -44.97
C ALA A 277 5.34 19.04 -43.69
N ALA A 278 4.09 18.70 -43.38
CA ALA A 278 3.72 17.86 -42.24
C ALA A 278 4.26 16.43 -42.45
N SER A 279 5.39 16.11 -41.80
CA SER A 279 5.91 14.75 -41.75
C SER A 279 4.90 13.83 -41.05
N ALA A 280 4.50 12.76 -41.73
CA ALA A 280 3.57 11.76 -41.19
C ALA A 280 4.20 11.10 -39.94
N SER A 281 3.57 11.25 -38.78
CA SER A 281 4.06 10.76 -37.49
C SER A 281 3.00 9.99 -36.73
N ILE A 282 3.39 8.90 -36.08
CA ILE A 282 2.53 8.10 -35.20
C ILE A 282 3.00 8.31 -33.75
N ARG A 283 2.06 8.52 -32.84
CA ARG A 283 2.31 8.47 -31.39
C ARG A 283 1.81 7.15 -30.84
N LEU A 284 2.72 6.28 -30.40
CA LEU A 284 2.37 5.04 -29.70
C LEU A 284 2.47 5.29 -28.19
N SER A 285 1.37 5.09 -27.48
CA SER A 285 1.29 5.27 -26.04
C SER A 285 1.00 3.95 -25.34
N TYR A 286 1.68 3.70 -24.23
CA TYR A 286 1.52 2.48 -23.44
C TYR A 286 1.88 2.68 -21.98
N SER A 287 1.22 1.93 -21.10
CA SER A 287 1.55 1.91 -19.68
C SER A 287 2.59 0.83 -19.37
N VAL A 288 3.57 1.18 -18.54
CA VAL A 288 4.62 0.28 -18.04
C VAL A 288 4.63 0.26 -16.51
N GLY A 289 4.84 -0.92 -15.94
CA GLY A 289 5.01 -1.12 -14.49
C GLY A 289 6.42 -0.82 -13.98
N GLY A 290 6.67 -1.18 -12.72
CA GLY A 290 7.99 -1.12 -12.06
C GLY A 290 8.63 0.26 -12.02
N CYS A 291 7.83 1.31 -12.16
CA CYS A 291 8.22 2.68 -11.99
C CYS A 291 7.18 3.40 -11.12
N GLY A 292 7.61 4.45 -10.45
CA GLY A 292 6.74 5.25 -9.58
C GLY A 292 7.49 6.39 -8.93
N TRP A 293 6.76 7.29 -8.29
CA TRP A 293 7.33 8.44 -7.61
C TRP A 293 6.73 8.69 -6.23
N SER A 294 7.49 9.37 -5.38
CA SER A 294 7.05 9.83 -4.07
C SER A 294 7.53 11.25 -3.79
N PRO A 295 6.75 12.08 -3.07
CA PRO A 295 7.14 13.45 -2.75
C PRO A 295 8.25 13.49 -1.70
N GLN A 296 9.19 14.43 -1.83
CA GLN A 296 10.20 14.73 -0.84
C GLN A 296 10.40 16.24 -0.76
N TYR A 297 10.52 16.77 0.46
CA TYR A 297 10.66 18.20 0.69
C TYR A 297 11.98 18.54 1.39
N THR A 298 12.48 19.74 1.13
CA THR A 298 13.47 20.41 1.97
C THR A 298 12.97 21.80 2.31
N MET A 299 12.90 22.14 3.59
CA MET A 299 12.51 23.45 4.08
C MET A 299 13.71 24.12 4.75
N SER A 300 14.04 25.33 4.33
CA SER A 300 15.16 26.10 4.86
C SER A 300 14.68 27.47 5.31
N GLY A 301 14.88 27.79 6.58
CA GLY A 301 14.60 29.10 7.16
C GLY A 301 15.85 29.76 7.73
N ALA A 302 15.76 31.05 8.01
CA ALA A 302 16.78 31.78 8.76
C ALA A 302 16.14 32.54 9.92
N VAL A 303 16.85 32.63 11.04
CA VAL A 303 16.35 33.17 12.31
C VAL A 303 15.98 34.67 12.24
N ASP A 304 16.54 35.40 11.26
CA ASP A 304 16.35 36.83 11.03
C ASP A 304 15.60 37.13 9.71
N SER A 305 14.93 36.13 9.16
CA SER A 305 14.22 36.20 7.89
C SER A 305 12.76 35.79 8.06
N ASP A 306 11.86 36.46 7.37
CA ASP A 306 10.46 36.05 7.21
C ASP A 306 10.27 35.13 6.00
N GLN A 307 11.35 34.80 5.29
CA GLN A 307 11.34 33.90 4.14
C GLN A 307 11.76 32.49 4.51
N VAL A 308 10.94 31.52 4.12
CA VAL A 308 11.25 30.09 4.13
C VAL A 308 11.38 29.60 2.70
N THR A 309 12.52 29.00 2.36
CA THR A 309 12.73 28.34 1.07
C THR A 309 12.22 26.91 1.14
N MET A 310 11.25 26.58 0.29
CA MET A 310 10.73 25.23 0.09
C MET A 310 11.27 24.69 -1.23
N ARG A 311 11.98 23.55 -1.16
CA ARG A 311 12.26 22.71 -2.33
C ARG A 311 11.34 21.51 -2.30
N TYR A 312 10.55 21.37 -3.35
CA TYR A 312 9.69 20.22 -3.56
C TYR A 312 10.29 19.36 -4.67
N GLY A 313 10.61 18.11 -4.35
CA GLY A 313 11.14 17.13 -5.30
C GLY A 313 10.34 15.85 -5.33
N ALA A 314 10.56 15.07 -6.38
CA ALA A 314 10.05 13.72 -6.56
C ALA A 314 11.20 12.72 -6.53
N VAL A 315 11.11 11.76 -5.63
CA VAL A 315 11.96 10.58 -5.62
C VAL A 315 11.35 9.55 -6.56
N ILE A 316 12.02 9.32 -7.69
CA ILE A 316 11.57 8.44 -8.76
C ILE A 316 12.30 7.11 -8.66
N GLY A 317 11.54 6.02 -8.53
CA GLY A 317 12.02 4.66 -8.78
C GLY A 317 11.66 4.28 -10.21
N GLN A 318 12.64 3.88 -11.02
CA GLN A 318 12.41 3.55 -12.43
C GLN A 318 13.12 2.25 -12.77
N LEU A 319 12.39 1.15 -12.79
CA LEU A 319 12.87 -0.18 -13.15
C LEU A 319 12.01 -0.79 -14.26
N SER A 320 11.53 0.05 -15.18
CA SER A 320 10.65 -0.33 -16.30
C SER A 320 11.33 -1.24 -17.33
N GLY A 321 12.67 -1.27 -17.34
CA GLY A 321 13.48 -1.94 -18.36
C GLY A 321 13.85 -1.03 -19.54
N GLU A 322 13.36 0.21 -19.55
CA GLU A 322 13.68 1.22 -20.56
C GLU A 322 14.33 2.45 -19.95
N SER A 323 15.26 3.05 -20.68
CA SER A 323 15.82 4.35 -20.33
C SER A 323 15.04 5.44 -21.06
N TRP A 324 14.65 6.47 -20.31
CA TRP A 324 13.96 7.65 -20.84
C TRP A 324 14.98 8.76 -21.01
N ASP A 325 15.47 8.98 -22.23
CA ASP A 325 16.47 10.02 -22.48
C ASP A 325 15.81 11.30 -23.00
N ARG A 326 16.06 12.44 -22.36
CA ARG A 326 15.60 13.78 -22.76
C ARG A 326 14.07 13.86 -23.01
N VAL A 327 13.28 13.29 -22.10
CA VAL A 327 11.82 13.25 -22.22
C VAL A 327 11.16 14.44 -21.52
N ARG A 328 9.95 14.81 -21.98
CA ARG A 328 9.04 15.66 -21.19
C ARG A 328 8.41 14.83 -20.09
N LEU A 329 8.72 15.16 -18.84
CA LEU A 329 8.25 14.42 -17.68
C LEU A 329 7.08 15.15 -17.01
N THR A 330 5.97 14.43 -16.83
CA THR A 330 4.83 14.86 -16.04
C THR A 330 4.62 13.89 -14.90
N LEU A 331 4.50 14.38 -13.66
CA LEU A 331 4.16 13.57 -12.51
C LEU A 331 2.67 13.68 -12.23
N SER A 332 2.00 12.57 -11.96
CA SER A 332 0.57 12.56 -11.66
C SER A 332 0.25 11.69 -10.44
N THR A 333 -0.73 12.13 -9.66
CA THR A 333 -1.35 11.32 -8.60
C THR A 333 -2.63 10.60 -9.05
N THR A 334 -3.08 10.82 -10.28
CA THR A 334 -4.24 10.12 -10.82
C THR A 334 -3.98 8.61 -10.82
N SER A 335 -4.94 7.83 -10.34
CA SER A 335 -5.00 6.41 -10.68
C SER A 335 -5.72 6.30 -12.02
N PRO A 336 -5.05 5.84 -13.11
CA PRO A 336 -5.67 5.75 -14.44
C PRO A 336 -6.89 4.83 -14.49
N LEU A 337 -7.05 3.96 -13.48
CA LEU A 337 -8.14 2.99 -13.35
C LEU A 337 -9.27 3.44 -12.42
N ALA A 338 -9.18 4.62 -11.81
CA ALA A 338 -10.21 5.12 -10.89
C ALA A 338 -11.43 5.68 -11.64
N SER A 339 -12.62 5.41 -11.12
CA SER A 339 -13.87 5.98 -11.64
C SER A 339 -13.95 7.48 -11.39
N ALA A 340 -14.36 8.24 -12.41
CA ALA A 340 -14.54 9.69 -12.34
C ALA A 340 -15.88 10.12 -11.71
N SER A 341 -16.80 9.18 -11.48
CA SER A 341 -18.13 9.46 -10.91
C SER A 341 -18.09 9.54 -9.38
N GLY A 342 -18.77 10.54 -8.82
CA GLY A 342 -19.06 10.58 -7.38
C GLY A 342 -20.04 9.48 -6.95
N PRO A 343 -20.07 9.09 -5.66
CA PRO A 343 -21.06 8.14 -5.17
C PRO A 343 -22.47 8.69 -5.30
N SER A 344 -23.42 7.83 -5.66
CA SER A 344 -24.86 8.14 -5.63
C SER A 344 -25.40 8.07 -4.19
N LEU A 345 -26.16 9.10 -3.78
CA LEU A 345 -26.81 9.14 -2.47
C LEU A 345 -28.24 8.60 -2.56
N ALA A 346 -28.56 7.60 -1.74
CA ALA A 346 -29.89 7.04 -1.59
C ALA A 346 -30.69 7.80 -0.52
N PRO A 347 -32.04 7.84 -0.60
CA PRO A 347 -32.86 8.50 0.41
C PRO A 347 -32.86 7.72 1.74
N LEU A 348 -32.56 8.41 2.85
CA LEU A 348 -32.71 7.87 4.20
C LEU A 348 -34.18 7.62 4.53
N ARG A 349 -34.55 6.35 4.74
CA ARG A 349 -35.92 5.95 5.11
C ARG A 349 -36.02 5.70 6.61
N VAL A 350 -36.81 6.51 7.31
CA VAL A 350 -37.05 6.37 8.76
C VAL A 350 -38.46 5.85 9.01
N ARG A 351 -38.61 4.91 9.96
CA ARG A 351 -39.92 4.44 10.45
C ARG A 351 -39.96 4.47 11.97
N ALA A 352 -41.07 4.90 12.56
CA ALA A 352 -41.29 4.78 13.99
C ALA A 352 -41.67 3.34 14.36
N ALA A 353 -40.91 2.71 15.24
CA ALA A 353 -41.24 1.39 15.79
C ALA A 353 -41.94 1.55 17.15
N VAL A 354 -43.07 0.86 17.35
CA VAL A 354 -43.77 0.85 18.64
C VAL A 354 -43.08 -0.17 19.57
N GLY A 355 -42.46 0.32 20.64
CA GLY A 355 -42.22 -0.37 21.91
C GLY A 355 -41.64 -1.79 21.87
N GLY A 356 -40.32 -1.88 21.89
CA GLY A 356 -39.58 -3.08 22.30
C GLY A 356 -38.11 -2.72 22.46
N SER A 357 -37.50 -3.02 23.61
CA SER A 357 -36.05 -2.91 23.80
C SER A 357 -35.36 -3.62 22.61
N PRO A 358 -34.30 -3.04 22.01
CA PRO A 358 -33.64 -3.68 20.89
C PRO A 358 -33.14 -5.04 21.35
N SER A 359 -33.77 -6.12 20.88
CA SER A 359 -33.29 -7.45 21.12
C SER A 359 -31.90 -7.55 20.50
N ARG A 360 -30.97 -8.17 21.22
CA ARG A 360 -29.62 -8.49 20.70
C ARG A 360 -29.67 -9.20 19.33
N SER A 361 -30.81 -9.80 18.96
CA SER A 361 -31.06 -10.42 17.66
C SER A 361 -31.18 -9.44 16.48
N GLY A 362 -31.53 -8.17 16.69
CA GLY A 362 -31.64 -7.19 15.61
C GLY A 362 -30.29 -6.68 15.08
N LEU A 363 -29.23 -6.80 15.88
CA LEU A 363 -27.86 -6.53 15.45
C LEU A 363 -27.31 -7.72 14.63
N ASP A 364 -27.60 -8.97 15.01
CA ASP A 364 -27.14 -10.15 14.27
C ASP A 364 -27.80 -10.28 12.87
N ASP A 365 -29.08 -9.91 12.71
CA ASP A 365 -29.74 -9.90 11.39
C ASP A 365 -29.24 -8.78 10.46
N LEU A 366 -28.63 -7.71 11.01
CA LEU A 366 -27.98 -6.65 10.23
C LEU A 366 -26.53 -6.99 9.82
N PHE A 367 -25.88 -7.92 10.53
CA PHE A 367 -24.48 -8.30 10.27
C PHE A 367 -24.33 -9.69 9.61
N GLY A 368 -25.36 -10.53 9.57
CA GLY A 368 -25.30 -11.89 9.01
C GLY A 368 -25.46 -12.00 7.49
N GLY A 369 -25.95 -10.96 6.81
CA GLY A 369 -26.35 -11.04 5.40
C GLY A 369 -25.22 -11.02 4.36
N ALA A 370 -23.99 -10.66 4.73
CA ALA A 370 -22.90 -10.51 3.74
C ALA A 370 -21.96 -11.72 3.64
N GLN A 371 -22.08 -12.71 4.52
CA GLN A 371 -21.20 -13.89 4.52
C GLN A 371 -21.75 -15.08 3.71
N ALA A 372 -23.03 -15.05 3.36
CA ALA A 372 -23.68 -16.16 2.63
C ALA A 372 -23.61 -16.05 1.09
N GLU A 373 -23.35 -14.85 0.52
CA GLU A 373 -23.32 -14.66 -0.94
C GLU A 373 -21.91 -14.63 -1.56
N LEU A 374 -20.84 -14.58 -0.75
CA LEU A 374 -19.45 -14.71 -1.23
C LEU A 374 -18.90 -16.14 -1.13
N GLY A 375 -19.61 -17.06 -0.47
CA GLY A 375 -19.21 -18.47 -0.33
C GLY A 375 -19.57 -19.37 -1.52
N GLY A 376 -20.23 -18.83 -2.55
CA GLY A 376 -20.78 -19.61 -3.68
C GLY A 376 -19.94 -19.65 -4.96
N MET A 377 -18.80 -18.94 -5.04
CA MET A 377 -18.02 -18.83 -6.29
C MET A 377 -16.53 -19.16 -6.18
N GLU A 378 -16.05 -19.71 -5.06
CA GLU A 378 -14.65 -20.17 -4.93
C GLU A 378 -14.56 -21.59 -4.36
N MET A 379 -15.22 -22.55 -5.02
CA MET A 379 -14.99 -23.97 -4.72
C MET A 379 -14.75 -24.80 -5.98
N GLU A 380 -13.86 -24.32 -6.86
CA GLU A 380 -13.34 -25.14 -7.97
C GLU A 380 -11.92 -24.75 -8.40
N ASN A 381 -11.00 -24.45 -7.46
CA ASN A 381 -9.56 -24.55 -7.75
C ASN A 381 -8.65 -24.53 -6.52
N MET A 382 -8.77 -25.53 -5.62
CA MET A 382 -7.70 -25.82 -4.66
C MET A 382 -7.68 -27.31 -4.30
N GLN A 383 -7.36 -28.12 -5.31
CA GLN A 383 -6.77 -29.45 -5.09
C GLN A 383 -5.43 -29.47 -5.80
N GLN A 384 -4.38 -29.04 -5.09
CA GLN A 384 -3.01 -29.56 -5.14
C GLN A 384 -2.03 -28.55 -4.53
N SER A 385 -1.75 -28.69 -3.24
CA SER A 385 -0.41 -28.43 -2.67
C SER A 385 -0.43 -28.79 -1.18
N SER A 386 0.06 -29.99 -0.88
CA SER A 386 0.33 -30.45 0.48
C SER A 386 1.69 -29.92 0.93
N VAL A 387 1.71 -28.97 1.86
CA VAL A 387 2.89 -28.64 2.67
C VAL A 387 2.53 -28.93 4.13
N PRO A 388 3.32 -29.74 4.87
CA PRO A 388 3.03 -30.03 6.28
C PRO A 388 3.36 -28.82 7.16
N GLN A 389 2.36 -28.30 7.86
CA GLN A 389 2.52 -27.28 8.90
C GLN A 389 3.32 -27.85 10.08
N ARG A 390 4.46 -27.20 10.34
CA ARG A 390 5.27 -27.37 11.55
C ARG A 390 4.47 -26.82 12.74
N ALA A 391 4.25 -27.66 13.75
CA ALA A 391 3.55 -27.29 14.97
C ALA A 391 4.31 -26.19 15.73
N MET A 392 3.65 -25.05 15.97
CA MET A 392 4.05 -24.05 16.96
C MET A 392 3.41 -24.39 18.31
N PRO A 393 4.10 -24.13 19.45
CA PRO A 393 3.57 -24.46 20.77
C PRO A 393 2.36 -23.60 21.13
N SER A 394 1.33 -24.27 21.65
CA SER A 394 0.11 -23.70 22.21
C SER A 394 0.42 -22.88 23.47
N GLN A 395 0.69 -21.58 23.30
CA GLN A 395 0.71 -20.63 24.42
C GLN A 395 0.53 -19.16 24.00
N MET A 396 -0.45 -18.84 23.15
CA MET A 396 -1.01 -17.48 23.06
C MET A 396 -2.45 -17.55 22.48
N MET A 397 -3.40 -17.86 23.34
CA MET A 397 -4.83 -17.55 23.14
C MET A 397 -5.31 -16.86 24.42
N GLY A 398 -4.69 -15.71 24.70
CA GLY A 398 -5.28 -14.69 25.55
C GLY A 398 -6.04 -13.74 24.64
N SER A 399 -7.35 -13.68 24.84
CA SER A 399 -8.30 -12.74 24.24
C SER A 399 -7.67 -11.40 23.84
N GLY A 400 -7.61 -11.13 22.54
CA GLY A 400 -7.27 -9.82 21.98
C GLY A 400 -8.39 -8.83 22.26
N SER A 401 -8.41 -8.28 23.47
CA SER A 401 -8.98 -6.96 23.74
C SER A 401 -7.87 -5.93 23.52
N MET A 402 -7.75 -5.46 22.29
CA MET A 402 -6.94 -4.30 21.91
C MET A 402 -7.85 -3.25 21.27
N TYR A 403 -8.80 -2.71 22.03
CA TYR A 403 -9.42 -1.44 21.73
C TYR A 403 -9.66 -0.74 23.06
N GLY A 404 -8.94 0.36 23.29
CA GLY A 404 -9.10 1.18 24.48
C GLY A 404 -10.54 1.70 24.55
N GLU A 405 -11.27 1.26 25.57
CA GLU A 405 -12.50 1.87 26.04
C GLU A 405 -12.16 3.28 26.52
N ASN A 406 -12.42 4.34 25.75
CA ASN A 406 -12.50 5.76 26.21
C ASN A 406 -13.09 6.69 25.14
N MET A 407 -14.10 6.20 24.45
CA MET A 407 -15.02 7.03 23.68
C MET A 407 -16.39 6.72 24.24
N SER A 408 -17.31 7.70 24.25
CA SER A 408 -18.71 7.33 24.46
C SER A 408 -19.04 6.19 23.48
N PRO A 409 -19.84 5.17 23.87
CA PRO A 409 -20.14 4.04 22.98
C PRO A 409 -20.65 4.46 21.59
N LEU A 410 -21.25 5.66 21.52
CA LEU A 410 -21.62 6.34 20.29
C LEU A 410 -20.39 6.74 19.44
N GLN A 411 -19.45 7.49 20.01
CA GLN A 411 -18.29 8.00 19.31
C GLN A 411 -17.36 6.88 18.83
N SER A 412 -17.16 5.83 19.63
CA SER A 412 -16.37 4.66 19.21
C SER A 412 -17.03 3.95 18.02
N LYS A 413 -18.36 3.89 18.01
CA LYS A 413 -19.11 3.25 16.93
C LYS A 413 -19.18 4.13 15.68
N MET A 414 -19.37 5.45 15.80
CA MET A 414 -19.24 6.39 14.67
C MET A 414 -17.83 6.32 14.07
N LYS A 415 -16.80 6.23 14.90
CA LYS A 415 -15.40 6.07 14.49
C LYS A 415 -15.17 4.78 13.70
N SER A 416 -15.64 3.63 14.19
CA SER A 416 -15.47 2.37 13.45
C SER A 416 -16.23 2.34 12.13
N LEU A 417 -17.39 3.02 12.06
CA LEU A 417 -18.13 3.19 10.82
C LEU A 417 -17.40 4.07 9.81
N ARG A 418 -16.78 5.17 10.25
CA ARG A 418 -15.94 6.01 9.37
C ARG A 418 -14.72 5.27 8.83
N ILE A 419 -14.06 4.45 9.65
CA ILE A 419 -12.92 3.62 9.19
C ILE A 419 -13.39 2.63 8.11
N ARG A 420 -14.55 2.00 8.31
CA ARG A 420 -15.15 1.13 7.28
C ARG A 420 -15.50 1.92 6.02
N GLN A 421 -16.03 3.14 6.16
CA GLN A 421 -16.34 4.02 5.03
C GLN A 421 -15.09 4.32 4.22
N GLN A 422 -13.98 4.68 4.88
CA GLN A 422 -12.69 4.92 4.23
C GLN A 422 -12.19 3.68 3.46
N SER A 423 -12.31 2.48 4.04
CA SER A 423 -11.89 1.25 3.36
C SER A 423 -12.71 0.95 2.09
N VAL A 424 -14.00 1.30 2.09
CA VAL A 424 -14.87 1.17 0.92
C VAL A 424 -14.52 2.25 -0.12
N GLU A 425 -14.21 3.48 0.31
CA GLU A 425 -13.75 4.56 -0.56
C GLU A 425 -12.42 4.23 -1.24
N GLN A 426 -11.46 3.63 -0.53
CA GLN A 426 -10.15 3.23 -1.07
C GLN A 426 -10.22 2.04 -2.05
N SER A 427 -11.32 1.28 -2.05
CA SER A 427 -11.52 0.18 -3.00
C SER A 427 -11.77 0.66 -4.46
N ARG A 428 -11.84 1.99 -4.69
CA ARG A 428 -12.04 2.67 -5.99
C ARG A 428 -11.11 2.24 -7.13
N GLY A 429 -9.99 1.54 -6.86
CA GLY A 429 -8.96 1.21 -7.85
C GLY A 429 -9.00 -0.22 -8.45
N LYS A 430 -9.94 -1.10 -8.06
CA LYS A 430 -9.94 -2.51 -8.51
C LYS A 430 -11.20 -2.90 -9.30
N GLY A 431 -11.36 -2.34 -10.49
CA GLY A 431 -12.24 -2.87 -11.54
C GLY A 431 -13.33 -1.93 -12.00
N GLY A 432 -13.31 -1.59 -13.30
CA GLY A 432 -14.29 -0.71 -13.96
C GLY A 432 -15.58 -1.42 -14.41
N LYS A 433 -16.11 -2.38 -13.63
CA LYS A 433 -17.42 -2.98 -13.93
C LYS A 433 -18.53 -2.20 -13.22
N ALA A 434 -19.57 -1.82 -13.95
CA ALA A 434 -20.73 -1.09 -13.43
C ALA A 434 -21.39 -1.76 -12.19
N ASP A 435 -21.33 -3.09 -12.11
CA ASP A 435 -21.83 -3.87 -10.97
C ASP A 435 -21.02 -3.61 -9.68
N GLN A 436 -19.73 -3.35 -9.79
CA GLN A 436 -18.85 -3.06 -8.65
C GLN A 436 -19.06 -1.63 -8.13
N GLU A 437 -19.30 -0.66 -9.02
CA GLU A 437 -19.64 0.72 -8.64
C GLU A 437 -20.96 0.78 -7.87
N SER A 438 -22.00 0.09 -8.37
CA SER A 438 -23.30 0.00 -7.71
C SER A 438 -23.22 -0.69 -6.34
N ALA A 439 -22.40 -1.73 -6.22
CA ALA A 439 -22.17 -2.42 -4.94
C ALA A 439 -21.45 -1.53 -3.92
N ARG A 440 -20.47 -0.73 -4.37
CA ARG A 440 -19.74 0.24 -3.53
C ARG A 440 -20.66 1.35 -3.03
N ASP A 441 -21.44 1.95 -3.93
CA ASP A 441 -22.41 2.99 -3.56
C ASP A 441 -23.43 2.47 -2.53
N LEU A 442 -23.91 1.24 -2.72
CA LEU A 442 -24.79 0.59 -1.75
C LEU A 442 -24.12 0.41 -0.37
N GLN A 443 -22.83 0.04 -0.33
CA GLN A 443 -22.08 -0.07 0.92
C GLN A 443 -21.89 1.28 1.61
N LEU A 444 -21.58 2.35 0.87
CA LEU A 444 -21.44 3.70 1.44
C LEU A 444 -22.76 4.21 2.01
N ASN A 445 -23.87 4.01 1.30
CA ASN A 445 -25.20 4.38 1.81
C ASN A 445 -25.58 3.60 3.07
N ARG A 446 -25.29 2.28 3.14
CA ARG A 446 -25.53 1.49 4.36
C ARG A 446 -24.73 2.00 5.57
N LEU A 447 -23.47 2.39 5.35
CA LEU A 447 -22.64 2.95 6.42
C LEU A 447 -23.16 4.32 6.86
N ALA A 448 -23.62 5.16 5.92
CA ALA A 448 -24.27 6.43 6.22
C ALA A 448 -25.57 6.21 7.02
N ASP A 449 -26.40 5.24 6.65
CA ASP A 449 -27.60 4.86 7.40
C ASP A 449 -27.25 4.45 8.84
N GLU A 450 -26.20 3.66 9.04
CA GLU A 450 -25.73 3.26 10.37
C GLU A 450 -25.27 4.46 11.21
N MET A 451 -24.53 5.39 10.61
CA MET A 451 -24.07 6.61 11.27
C MET A 451 -25.24 7.51 11.67
N GLN A 452 -26.19 7.74 10.77
CA GLN A 452 -27.36 8.57 11.02
C GLN A 452 -28.34 7.92 12.00
N ASN A 453 -28.42 6.59 12.02
CA ASN A 453 -29.18 5.88 13.06
C ASN A 453 -28.54 6.06 14.45
N LEU A 454 -27.21 6.12 14.55
CA LEU A 454 -26.55 6.47 15.81
C LEU A 454 -26.86 7.91 16.21
N GLU A 455 -26.90 8.86 15.28
CA GLU A 455 -27.31 10.24 15.55
C GLU A 455 -28.73 10.32 16.14
N PHE A 456 -29.68 9.53 15.64
CA PHE A 456 -31.04 9.45 16.21
C PHE A 456 -31.06 8.87 17.64
N MET A 457 -30.14 7.96 17.96
CA MET A 457 -30.07 7.27 19.25
C MET A 457 -29.16 7.98 20.27
N ALA A 458 -28.35 8.95 19.83
CA ALA A 458 -27.38 9.65 20.65
C ALA A 458 -28.06 10.55 21.70
N SER A 459 -27.61 10.47 22.96
CA SER A 459 -27.89 11.49 23.97
C SER A 459 -26.96 12.72 23.86
N ALA A 460 -25.86 12.58 23.11
CA ALA A 460 -24.90 13.65 22.86
C ALA A 460 -25.48 14.72 21.92
N ARG A 461 -25.41 16.00 22.33
CA ARG A 461 -25.99 17.12 21.55
C ARG A 461 -25.12 17.60 20.38
N LYS A 462 -23.83 17.21 20.33
CA LYS A 462 -22.89 17.58 19.27
C LYS A 462 -21.93 16.42 19.01
N ALA A 463 -21.93 15.91 17.79
CA ALA A 463 -20.86 15.07 17.27
C ALA A 463 -20.22 15.84 16.12
N ARG A 464 -18.94 16.22 16.27
CA ARG A 464 -18.14 16.75 15.18
C ARG A 464 -17.33 15.60 14.60
N GLY A 465 -17.16 15.60 13.30
CA GLY A 465 -16.25 14.70 12.61
C GLY A 465 -16.28 14.99 11.13
N LEU A 466 -15.10 15.03 10.53
CA LEU A 466 -14.95 15.17 9.09
C LEU A 466 -15.53 13.94 8.37
N ALA A 467 -15.84 14.11 7.09
CA ALA A 467 -16.05 12.98 6.20
C ALA A 467 -14.76 12.15 6.15
N SER A 468 -14.87 10.83 5.96
CA SER A 468 -13.72 9.92 5.96
C SER A 468 -12.69 10.21 4.88
N ASP A 469 -13.12 10.85 3.79
CA ASP A 469 -12.33 11.23 2.64
C ASP A 469 -11.76 12.66 2.73
N ALA A 470 -12.06 13.41 3.79
CA ALA A 470 -11.63 14.81 3.91
C ALA A 470 -10.10 15.00 3.99
N THR A 471 -9.37 13.95 4.38
CA THR A 471 -7.91 13.93 4.44
C THR A 471 -7.26 13.18 3.28
N ASP A 472 -8.07 12.55 2.43
CA ASP A 472 -7.55 11.75 1.33
C ASP A 472 -7.03 12.64 0.18
N GLU A 473 -6.03 12.13 -0.55
CA GLU A 473 -5.47 12.75 -1.77
C GLU A 473 -6.45 12.63 -2.95
N VAL A 474 -7.69 13.12 -2.81
CA VAL A 474 -8.78 12.83 -3.77
C VAL A 474 -8.69 13.69 -5.04
N ALA A 475 -8.10 14.88 -4.97
CA ALA A 475 -7.87 15.69 -6.16
C ALA A 475 -6.65 15.16 -6.93
N THR A 476 -6.87 14.76 -8.18
CA THR A 476 -5.78 14.52 -9.13
C THR A 476 -4.87 15.75 -9.16
N GLN A 477 -3.59 15.55 -8.89
CA GLN A 477 -2.56 16.57 -8.99
C GLN A 477 -1.61 16.19 -10.10
N THR A 478 -1.24 17.19 -10.90
CA THR A 478 -0.33 17.04 -12.04
C THR A 478 0.77 18.07 -11.93
N TYR A 479 2.02 17.61 -12.02
CA TYR A 479 3.22 18.42 -11.93
C TYR A 479 4.00 18.26 -13.22
N VAL A 480 4.09 19.33 -14.01
CA VAL A 480 4.92 19.35 -15.23
C VAL A 480 6.33 19.74 -14.82
N ILE A 481 7.31 18.89 -15.10
CA ILE A 481 8.71 19.19 -14.81
C ILE A 481 9.24 20.11 -15.91
N GLU A 482 9.83 21.24 -15.52
CA GLU A 482 10.40 22.18 -16.47
C GLU A 482 11.68 21.60 -17.12
N GLY A 483 11.71 21.61 -18.46
CA GLY A 483 12.83 21.09 -19.24
C GLY A 483 12.72 19.61 -19.61
N LEU A 484 13.80 19.08 -20.19
CA LEU A 484 13.90 17.68 -20.59
C LEU A 484 14.70 16.92 -19.54
N VAL A 485 14.22 15.74 -19.15
CA VAL A 485 14.82 14.92 -18.10
C VAL A 485 15.29 13.59 -18.70
N SER A 486 16.43 13.09 -18.23
CA SER A 486 16.90 11.74 -18.56
C SER A 486 16.85 10.86 -17.30
N LEU A 487 16.15 9.73 -17.38
CA LEU A 487 15.99 8.75 -16.30
C LEU A 487 16.38 7.36 -16.81
N GLU A 488 17.39 6.76 -16.19
CA GLU A 488 17.85 5.40 -16.52
C GLU A 488 17.04 4.32 -15.80
N SER A 489 16.90 3.16 -16.44
CA SER A 489 16.34 1.98 -15.77
C SER A 489 17.33 1.34 -14.81
N ARG A 490 17.23 1.68 -13.52
CA ARG A 490 18.13 1.21 -12.48
C ARG A 490 17.45 1.09 -11.12
N ARG A 491 18.13 0.42 -10.18
CA ARG A 491 17.59 0.21 -8.82
C ARG A 491 17.69 1.47 -7.96
N GLU A 492 18.68 2.30 -8.23
CA GLU A 492 18.92 3.55 -7.53
C GLU A 492 17.82 4.56 -7.84
N GLN A 493 17.25 5.13 -6.78
CA GLN A 493 16.28 6.21 -6.89
C GLN A 493 16.91 7.47 -7.47
N GLN A 494 16.11 8.25 -8.18
CA GLN A 494 16.53 9.48 -8.85
C GLN A 494 15.68 10.63 -8.32
N LEU A 495 16.30 11.69 -7.82
CA LEU A 495 15.60 12.87 -7.35
C LEU A 495 15.45 13.87 -8.49
N VAL A 496 14.21 14.28 -8.77
CA VAL A 496 13.89 15.34 -9.72
C VAL A 496 13.23 16.48 -8.97
N GLU A 497 13.71 17.71 -9.15
CA GLU A 497 13.08 18.89 -8.56
C GLU A 497 11.79 19.22 -9.30
N ILE A 498 10.70 19.40 -8.55
CA ILE A 498 9.42 19.88 -9.07
C ILE A 498 9.42 21.40 -9.06
N VAL A 499 9.75 22.00 -7.92
CA VAL A 499 9.83 23.46 -7.77
C VAL A 499 10.68 23.86 -6.56
N GLU A 500 11.38 25.00 -6.68
CA GLU A 500 11.91 25.75 -5.55
C GLU A 500 11.11 27.06 -5.40
N GLN A 501 10.60 27.33 -4.21
CA GLN A 501 9.81 28.52 -3.91
C GLN A 501 10.24 29.16 -2.60
N ARG A 502 10.18 30.49 -2.54
CA ARG A 502 10.26 31.24 -1.29
C ARG A 502 8.86 31.60 -0.83
N LEU A 503 8.53 31.18 0.39
CA LEU A 503 7.24 31.41 1.04
C LEU A 503 7.46 32.38 2.21
N THR A 504 6.52 33.29 2.40
CA THR A 504 6.57 34.23 3.52
C THR A 504 5.91 33.60 4.75
N GLY A 505 6.62 33.60 5.88
CA GLY A 505 6.12 33.20 7.20
C GLY A 505 7.10 33.56 8.30
N GLU A 506 6.65 34.38 9.24
CA GLU A 506 7.46 34.75 10.40
C GLU A 506 7.62 33.57 11.37
N LEU A 507 8.84 33.38 11.86
CA LEU A 507 9.12 32.41 12.90
C LEU A 507 8.54 32.88 14.24
N TYR A 508 7.73 32.04 14.86
CA TYR A 508 7.25 32.20 16.23
C TYR A 508 7.61 30.97 17.07
N HIS A 509 7.47 31.09 18.39
CA HIS A 509 7.76 30.00 19.30
C HIS A 509 6.47 29.38 19.83
N VAL A 510 6.44 28.06 19.95
CA VAL A 510 5.40 27.31 20.66
C VAL A 510 6.00 26.71 21.91
N ALA A 511 5.37 26.96 23.06
CA ALA A 511 5.80 26.42 24.34
C ALA A 511 4.69 25.58 24.95
N ILE A 512 5.00 24.32 25.30
CA ILE A 512 4.06 23.41 25.96
C ILE A 512 4.71 22.85 27.23
N PRO A 513 4.75 23.61 28.34
CA PRO A 513 5.51 23.27 29.54
C PRO A 513 5.15 21.93 30.18
N LEU A 514 3.93 21.44 29.91
CA LEU A 514 3.48 20.12 30.34
C LEU A 514 4.21 18.97 29.62
N LEU A 515 4.65 19.19 28.38
CA LEU A 515 5.27 18.18 27.51
C LEU A 515 6.77 18.40 27.31
N SER A 516 7.24 19.65 27.32
CA SER A 516 8.65 19.99 27.12
C SER A 516 9.05 21.25 27.88
N SER A 517 10.32 21.31 28.29
CA SER A 517 10.92 22.51 28.91
C SER A 517 11.51 23.49 27.90
N PHE A 518 11.47 23.16 26.61
CA PHE A 518 11.93 24.02 25.53
C PHE A 518 10.73 24.60 24.78
N ALA A 519 10.88 25.82 24.27
CA ALA A 519 10.02 26.32 23.21
C ALA A 519 10.53 25.83 21.84
N TYR A 520 9.62 25.55 20.92
CA TYR A 520 9.91 25.10 19.56
C TYR A 520 9.64 26.24 18.59
N ARG A 521 10.48 26.41 17.57
CA ARG A 521 10.23 27.38 16.51
C ARG A 521 9.30 26.79 15.48
N GLU A 522 8.36 27.57 15.00
CA GLU A 522 7.44 27.23 13.92
C GLU A 522 7.28 28.44 12.98
N ALA A 523 6.97 28.17 11.72
CA ALA A 523 6.47 29.17 10.78
C ALA A 523 5.11 28.72 10.23
N GLU A 524 4.18 29.66 10.15
CA GLU A 524 2.90 29.48 9.47
C GLU A 524 3.06 30.02 8.04
N LEU A 525 2.90 29.13 7.05
CA LEU A 525 3.11 29.41 5.64
C LEU A 525 1.79 29.24 4.88
N VAL A 526 1.72 29.79 3.68
CA VAL A 526 0.63 29.56 2.72
C VAL A 526 1.21 28.86 1.51
N ASN A 527 0.53 27.83 1.01
CA ASN A 527 0.88 27.26 -0.29
C ASN A 527 0.44 28.24 -1.40
N GLU A 528 1.38 29.05 -1.89
CA GLU A 528 1.14 30.03 -2.95
C GLU A 528 1.19 29.42 -4.37
N MET A 529 1.47 28.11 -4.48
CA MET A 529 1.64 27.43 -5.76
C MET A 529 0.29 27.15 -6.42
N PRO A 530 0.22 27.03 -7.76
CA PRO A 530 -1.02 26.73 -8.47
C PRO A 530 -1.51 25.29 -8.29
N PHE A 531 -0.72 24.44 -7.62
CA PHE A 531 -1.02 23.04 -7.32
C PHE A 531 -0.94 22.77 -5.82
N GLY A 532 -1.52 21.65 -5.38
CA GLY A 532 -1.41 21.21 -3.99
C GLY A 532 -0.03 20.58 -3.68
N LEU A 533 0.33 20.62 -2.42
CA LEU A 533 1.44 19.85 -1.88
C LEU A 533 0.90 18.49 -1.44
N LEU A 534 1.60 17.41 -1.77
CA LEU A 534 1.27 16.07 -1.30
C LEU A 534 1.86 15.80 0.07
N SER A 535 1.24 14.89 0.81
CA SER A 535 1.82 14.42 2.06
C SER A 535 3.18 13.76 1.82
N GLY A 536 4.22 14.20 2.51
CA GLY A 536 5.57 13.66 2.29
C GLY A 536 6.61 14.08 3.30
N PRO A 537 7.72 13.33 3.43
CA PRO A 537 8.80 13.67 4.35
C PRO A 537 9.51 14.96 3.94
N ALA A 538 9.82 15.78 4.93
CA ALA A 538 10.58 17.02 4.80
C ALA A 538 11.81 17.00 5.68
N SER A 539 12.95 17.39 5.11
CA SER A 539 14.15 17.73 5.86
C SER A 539 14.16 19.22 6.18
N ILE A 540 14.41 19.58 7.43
CA ILE A 540 14.30 20.96 7.90
C ILE A 540 15.67 21.52 8.25
N TYR A 541 15.95 22.71 7.75
CA TYR A 541 17.18 23.46 7.97
C TYR A 541 16.86 24.84 8.57
N LEU A 542 17.69 25.26 9.51
CA LEU A 542 17.66 26.60 10.11
C LEU A 542 19.09 27.16 10.13
N ASP A 543 19.32 28.31 9.51
CA ASP A 543 20.65 28.91 9.32
C ASP A 543 21.66 27.89 8.74
N ASP A 544 21.27 27.23 7.64
CA ASP A 544 22.04 26.19 6.94
C ASP A 544 22.41 24.94 7.76
N ARG A 545 21.78 24.74 8.92
CA ARG A 545 21.98 23.56 9.78
C ARG A 545 20.74 22.70 9.82
N PHE A 546 20.93 21.39 9.67
CA PHE A 546 19.85 20.41 9.82
C PHE A 546 19.32 20.40 11.26
N VAL A 547 18.01 20.62 11.43
CA VAL A 547 17.34 20.68 12.74
C VAL A 547 16.34 19.54 12.99
N GLY A 548 15.99 18.77 11.95
CA GLY A 548 15.12 17.61 12.07
C GLY A 548 14.35 17.28 10.81
N THR A 549 13.41 16.36 10.94
CA THR A 549 12.47 15.98 9.89
C THR A 549 11.03 16.17 10.36
N MET A 550 10.12 16.33 9.40
CA MET A 550 8.67 16.25 9.63
C MET A 550 7.99 15.64 8.40
N THR A 551 6.68 15.48 8.50
CA THR A 551 5.83 15.19 7.35
C THR A 551 5.08 16.46 6.97
N VAL A 552 5.29 16.97 5.75
CA VAL A 552 4.43 18.00 5.17
C VAL A 552 3.06 17.39 4.94
N PRO A 553 1.96 17.98 5.43
CA PRO A 553 0.62 17.47 5.17
C PRO A 553 0.16 17.80 3.74
N THR A 554 -0.83 17.05 3.25
CA THR A 554 -1.53 17.44 2.01
C THR A 554 -2.10 18.84 2.16
N THR A 555 -1.65 19.76 1.30
CA THR A 555 -1.95 21.19 1.43
C THR A 555 -2.41 21.74 0.09
N ALA A 556 -3.69 22.10 -0.04
CA ALA A 556 -4.24 22.68 -1.27
C ALA A 556 -3.60 24.05 -1.58
N SER A 557 -3.73 24.51 -2.83
CA SER A 557 -3.36 25.87 -3.21
C SER A 557 -4.14 26.89 -2.37
N GLY A 558 -3.46 27.89 -1.83
CA GLY A 558 -4.00 28.89 -0.91
C GLY A 558 -4.23 28.40 0.54
N GLN A 559 -4.02 27.12 0.82
CA GLN A 559 -4.16 26.58 2.17
C GLN A 559 -2.91 26.90 3.02
N ARG A 560 -3.12 27.12 4.33
CA ARG A 560 -2.03 27.28 5.28
C ARG A 560 -1.41 25.93 5.65
N LEU A 561 -0.11 25.94 5.94
CA LEU A 561 0.62 24.84 6.56
C LEU A 561 1.58 25.36 7.63
N VAL A 562 1.91 24.53 8.62
CA VAL A 562 2.84 24.88 9.70
C VAL A 562 4.09 24.02 9.57
N ILE A 563 5.26 24.67 9.63
CA ILE A 563 6.58 24.02 9.56
C ILE A 563 7.35 24.32 10.86
N GLY A 564 7.74 23.28 11.58
CA GLY A 564 8.59 23.36 12.77
C GLY A 564 10.09 23.40 12.47
N PHE A 565 10.81 24.36 13.05
CA PHE A 565 12.27 24.58 12.95
C PHE A 565 13.03 24.15 14.21
N GLY A 566 12.51 23.15 14.90
CA GLY A 566 13.12 22.51 16.07
C GLY A 566 13.11 23.35 17.35
N ALA A 567 13.66 22.78 18.41
CA ALA A 567 13.70 23.41 19.73
C ALA A 567 14.68 24.60 19.81
N ASP A 568 14.32 25.62 20.58
CA ASP A 568 15.17 26.76 20.92
C ASP A 568 15.74 26.61 22.34
N GLY A 569 17.03 26.27 22.43
CA GLY A 569 17.70 26.08 23.72
C GLY A 569 17.77 27.34 24.61
N GLN A 570 17.54 28.53 24.05
CA GLN A 570 17.57 29.82 24.75
C GLN A 570 16.18 30.30 25.20
N VAL A 571 15.12 29.57 24.89
CA VAL A 571 13.77 29.87 25.39
C VAL A 571 13.30 28.66 26.19
N ARG A 572 13.28 28.80 27.52
CA ARG A 572 13.02 27.70 28.46
C ARG A 572 11.75 27.93 29.25
N THR A 573 10.97 26.87 29.41
CA THR A 573 9.71 26.91 30.12
C THR A 573 9.62 25.88 31.23
N ARG A 574 8.82 26.16 32.24
CA ARG A 574 8.51 25.23 33.33
C ARG A 574 7.07 25.38 33.79
N ARG A 575 6.46 24.26 34.18
CA ARG A 575 5.16 24.19 34.83
C ARG A 575 5.32 23.85 36.31
N GLU A 576 4.72 24.63 37.19
CA GLU A 576 4.79 24.45 38.65
C GLU A 576 3.38 24.41 39.25
N LEU A 577 3.09 23.40 40.07
CA LEU A 577 1.88 23.38 40.90
C LEU A 577 2.13 24.27 42.12
N VAL A 578 1.45 25.42 42.17
CA VAL A 578 1.64 26.42 43.23
C VAL A 578 0.75 26.12 44.43
N ASN A 579 -0.50 25.74 44.16
CA ASN A 579 -1.46 25.43 45.21
C ASN A 579 -2.35 24.26 44.79
N LYS A 580 -2.71 23.44 45.77
CA LYS A 580 -3.73 22.40 45.65
C LYS A 580 -4.64 22.47 46.85
N SER A 581 -5.93 22.69 46.61
CA SER A 581 -6.97 22.65 47.63
C SER A 581 -7.85 21.41 47.46
N ASP A 582 -8.37 20.94 48.59
CA ASP A 582 -9.24 19.77 48.65
C ASP A 582 -10.32 20.04 49.70
N ALA A 583 -11.54 20.25 49.25
CA ALA A 583 -12.67 20.59 50.08
C ALA A 583 -13.83 19.64 49.82
N VAL A 584 -14.61 19.35 50.86
CA VAL A 584 -15.89 18.64 50.72
C VAL A 584 -16.98 19.61 51.10
N GLN A 585 -17.87 19.91 50.14
CA GLN A 585 -19.01 20.80 50.34
C GLN A 585 -20.29 20.04 49.97
N GLY A 586 -21.07 19.67 50.99
CA GLY A 586 -22.19 18.75 50.80
C GLY A 586 -21.74 17.32 50.48
N GLY A 587 -22.42 16.67 49.52
CA GLY A 587 -22.07 15.33 49.03
C GLY A 587 -20.91 15.30 48.03
N ASN A 588 -20.44 16.46 47.57
CA ASN A 588 -19.41 16.58 46.55
C ASN A 588 -18.06 16.94 47.15
N ARG A 589 -16.99 16.44 46.51
CA ARG A 589 -15.61 16.84 46.74
C ARG A 589 -15.19 17.79 45.61
N LYS A 590 -14.57 18.91 45.98
CA LYS A 590 -14.03 19.92 45.07
C LYS A 590 -12.52 19.99 45.25
N LEU A 591 -11.80 19.65 44.19
CA LEU A 591 -10.35 19.81 44.10
C LEU A 591 -10.04 21.10 43.35
N GLY A 592 -9.20 21.97 43.92
CA GLY A 592 -8.68 23.16 43.26
C GLY A 592 -7.20 23.01 42.95
N PHE A 593 -6.79 23.45 41.77
CA PHE A 593 -5.40 23.46 41.33
C PHE A 593 -5.03 24.84 40.83
N GLU A 594 -3.89 25.36 41.26
CA GLU A 594 -3.31 26.59 40.75
C GLU A 594 -1.90 26.30 40.22
N TYR A 595 -1.68 26.66 38.97
CA TYR A 595 -0.43 26.45 38.27
C TYR A 595 0.24 27.79 37.94
N ARG A 596 1.57 27.77 37.95
CA ARG A 596 2.42 28.82 37.41
C ARG A 596 3.26 28.26 36.26
N LEU A 597 3.18 28.91 35.12
CA LEU A 597 3.98 28.67 33.93
C LEU A 597 5.06 29.76 33.88
N VAL A 598 6.32 29.34 33.97
CA VAL A 598 7.47 30.24 33.98
C VAL A 598 8.15 30.17 32.62
N LEU A 599 8.32 31.31 31.96
CA LEU A 599 8.99 31.43 30.66
C LEU A 599 10.25 32.29 30.80
N ASN A 600 11.38 31.75 30.34
CA ASN A 600 12.67 32.41 30.33
C ASN A 600 13.13 32.63 28.90
N ASN A 601 13.53 33.86 28.59
CA ASN A 601 14.18 34.24 27.34
C ASN A 601 15.62 34.65 27.63
N PHE A 602 16.59 33.83 27.20
CA PHE A 602 18.02 34.10 27.34
C PHE A 602 18.61 34.85 26.14
N LYS A 603 17.79 35.25 25.17
CA LYS A 603 18.22 36.04 24.00
C LYS A 603 18.30 37.51 24.35
N ASP A 604 19.10 38.25 23.60
CA ASP A 604 19.25 39.70 23.64
C ASP A 604 18.15 40.44 22.85
N ARG A 605 17.10 39.73 22.44
CA ARG A 605 15.96 40.26 21.69
C ARG A 605 14.63 39.67 22.18
N GLU A 606 13.55 40.34 21.83
CA GLU A 606 12.19 39.89 22.12
C GLU A 606 11.81 38.65 21.30
N VAL A 607 10.89 37.85 21.84
CA VAL A 607 10.41 36.61 21.20
C VAL A 607 8.91 36.46 21.37
N CYS A 608 8.20 36.22 20.25
CA CYS A 608 6.77 35.90 20.25
C CYS A 608 6.56 34.42 20.60
N VAL A 609 5.74 34.13 21.62
CA VAL A 609 5.48 32.78 22.13
C VAL A 609 3.98 32.50 22.19
N ARG A 610 3.54 31.44 21.51
CA ARG A 610 2.25 30.76 21.73
C ARG A 610 2.44 29.74 22.85
N LEU A 611 2.00 30.07 24.06
CA LEU A 611 2.06 29.20 25.23
C LEU A 611 0.81 28.34 25.31
N LEU A 612 0.95 27.01 25.41
CA LEU A 612 -0.16 26.09 25.58
C LEU A 612 -0.09 25.29 26.88
N ASP A 613 -1.26 25.06 27.47
CA ASP A 613 -1.48 24.08 28.54
C ASP A 613 -2.92 23.53 28.41
N ARG A 614 -3.38 22.75 29.38
CA ARG A 614 -4.72 22.19 29.40
C ARG A 614 -5.36 22.18 30.78
N ILE A 615 -6.69 22.14 30.79
CA ILE A 615 -7.51 21.71 31.91
C ILE A 615 -8.14 20.35 31.60
N PRO A 616 -8.54 19.55 32.61
CA PRO A 616 -9.24 18.30 32.36
C PRO A 616 -10.54 18.52 31.59
N LEU A 617 -10.83 17.63 30.65
CA LEU A 617 -12.13 17.55 29.98
C LEU A 617 -12.88 16.33 30.52
N SER A 618 -14.19 16.44 30.75
CA SER A 618 -15.02 15.30 31.17
C SER A 618 -16.06 14.95 30.13
N GLY A 619 -16.08 13.68 29.70
CA GLY A 619 -17.18 13.10 28.92
C GLY A 619 -18.46 12.85 29.74
N GLN A 620 -18.41 13.03 31.06
CA GLN A 620 -19.51 12.80 32.00
C GLN A 620 -19.87 14.10 32.73
N ALA A 621 -20.27 15.13 31.98
CA ALA A 621 -20.52 16.48 32.51
C ALA A 621 -21.58 16.54 33.64
N GLU A 622 -22.46 15.53 33.74
CA GLU A 622 -23.43 15.40 34.86
C GLU A 622 -22.80 14.90 36.17
N GLN A 623 -21.63 14.28 36.10
CA GLN A 623 -20.98 13.58 37.21
C GLN A 623 -19.67 14.26 37.65
N ILE A 624 -18.97 14.89 36.71
CA ILE A 624 -17.71 15.60 36.94
C ILE A 624 -17.84 16.98 36.29
N ARG A 625 -17.79 18.02 37.11
CA ARG A 625 -17.80 19.40 36.65
C ARG A 625 -16.39 19.95 36.71
N VAL A 626 -15.90 20.48 35.59
CA VAL A 626 -14.62 21.19 35.52
C VAL A 626 -14.89 22.67 35.24
N GLU A 627 -14.29 23.54 36.04
CA GLU A 627 -14.43 24.99 35.91
C GLU A 627 -13.05 25.63 35.85
N LEU A 628 -12.79 26.42 34.81
CA LEU A 628 -11.63 27.30 34.75
C LEU A 628 -11.81 28.41 35.79
N GLY A 629 -10.80 28.62 36.63
CA GLY A 629 -10.75 29.68 37.62
C GLY A 629 -10.03 30.92 37.10
N ASP A 630 -9.42 31.67 38.02
CA ASP A 630 -8.70 32.90 37.68
C ASP A 630 -7.51 32.63 36.77
N VAL A 631 -7.28 33.55 35.83
CA VAL A 631 -6.16 33.53 34.89
C VAL A 631 -5.47 34.89 35.01
N SER A 632 -4.16 34.91 35.28
CA SER A 632 -3.41 36.17 35.43
C SER A 632 -3.25 36.93 34.11
N THR A 633 -3.31 36.21 33.00
CA THR A 633 -3.14 36.72 31.64
C THR A 633 -4.30 36.24 30.77
N PRO A 634 -4.93 37.11 29.96
CA PRO A 634 -6.03 36.73 29.10
C PRO A 634 -5.63 35.59 28.14
N ILE A 635 -6.48 34.58 28.04
CA ILE A 635 -6.36 33.51 27.04
C ILE A 635 -6.60 34.10 25.65
N SER A 636 -5.94 33.56 24.63
CA SER A 636 -6.06 33.96 23.24
C SER A 636 -7.52 34.04 22.77
N SER A 637 -7.79 35.06 21.96
CA SER A 637 -9.07 35.28 21.27
C SER A 637 -8.99 34.91 19.78
N ASP A 638 -7.94 34.19 19.38
CA ASP A 638 -7.81 33.67 18.01
C ASP A 638 -9.01 32.77 17.65
N GLY A 639 -9.68 33.08 16.54
CA GLY A 639 -10.94 32.45 16.17
C GLY A 639 -10.80 30.97 15.81
N LEU A 640 -9.62 30.49 15.40
CA LEU A 640 -9.39 29.06 15.19
C LEU A 640 -9.20 28.35 16.53
N PHE A 641 -8.38 28.90 17.42
CA PHE A 641 -8.23 28.40 18.79
C PHE A 641 -9.58 28.29 19.51
N GLU A 642 -10.43 29.32 19.47
CA GLU A 642 -11.73 29.31 20.16
C GLU A 642 -12.70 28.26 19.62
N ARG A 643 -12.64 27.95 18.32
CA ARG A 643 -13.56 27.01 17.67
C ARG A 643 -13.09 25.56 17.75
N VAL A 644 -11.78 25.33 17.70
CA VAL A 644 -11.18 24.02 17.52
C VAL A 644 -10.52 23.50 18.80
N GLN A 645 -9.69 24.31 19.47
CA GLN A 645 -8.84 23.84 20.58
C GLN A 645 -9.46 24.10 21.96
N LYS A 646 -9.98 25.31 22.20
CA LYS A 646 -10.60 25.72 23.47
C LYS A 646 -11.73 24.80 23.96
N PRO A 647 -12.64 24.29 23.09
CA PRO A 647 -13.70 23.37 23.52
C PRO A 647 -13.19 22.02 24.05
N TYR A 648 -11.95 21.64 23.73
CA TYR A 648 -11.31 20.40 24.18
C TYR A 648 -10.47 20.60 25.46
N GLY A 649 -10.64 21.73 26.15
CA GLY A 649 -9.95 22.02 27.40
C GLY A 649 -8.50 22.52 27.21
N LEU A 650 -8.09 22.85 25.98
CA LEU A 650 -6.79 23.49 25.73
C LEU A 650 -6.85 24.98 26.07
N LEU A 651 -5.75 25.47 26.66
CA LEU A 651 -5.53 26.88 26.96
C LEU A 651 -4.37 27.37 26.08
N ARG A 652 -4.51 28.56 25.49
CA ARG A 652 -3.47 29.22 24.71
C ARG A 652 -3.31 30.67 25.15
N TRP A 653 -2.07 31.13 25.29
CA TRP A 653 -1.73 32.53 25.46
C TRP A 653 -0.78 32.95 24.34
N ASP A 654 -1.02 34.12 23.75
CA ASP A 654 -0.10 34.73 22.79
C ASP A 654 0.68 35.82 23.53
N LEU A 655 1.98 35.61 23.70
CA LEU A 655 2.85 36.41 24.55
C LEU A 655 4.04 36.97 23.76
N THR A 656 4.55 38.12 24.17
CA THR A 656 5.86 38.64 23.75
C THR A 656 6.79 38.63 24.96
N LEU A 657 7.82 37.79 24.92
CA LEU A 657 8.85 37.74 25.96
C LEU A 657 9.90 38.80 25.66
N GLY A 658 10.15 39.68 26.63
CA GLY A 658 11.22 40.68 26.52
C GLY A 658 12.60 40.05 26.36
N ALA A 659 13.57 40.82 25.87
CA ALA A 659 14.96 40.40 25.84
C ALA A 659 15.50 40.13 27.26
N THR A 660 16.30 39.09 27.43
CA THR A 660 17.00 38.74 28.69
C THR A 660 16.09 38.53 29.91
N THR A 661 14.80 38.26 29.72
CA THR A 661 13.86 38.00 30.81
C THR A 661 14.04 36.59 31.36
N HIS A 662 14.79 36.44 32.44
CA HIS A 662 15.07 35.15 33.07
C HIS A 662 15.27 35.27 34.59
N GLY A 663 15.21 34.15 35.31
CA GLY A 663 15.44 34.16 36.76
C GLY A 663 14.34 34.91 37.51
N SER A 664 14.68 35.97 38.24
CA SER A 664 13.69 36.82 38.93
C SER A 664 12.80 37.62 37.98
N ASP A 665 13.30 37.88 36.76
CA ASP A 665 12.63 38.71 35.75
C ASP A 665 11.93 37.85 34.69
N ALA A 666 11.79 36.53 34.94
CA ALA A 666 11.08 35.62 34.07
C ALA A 666 9.59 35.99 33.95
N THR A 667 8.99 35.67 32.80
CA THR A 667 7.55 35.91 32.59
C THR A 667 6.74 34.78 33.22
N ASP A 668 5.86 35.13 34.16
CA ASP A 668 4.97 34.20 34.86
C ASP A 668 3.54 34.30 34.32
N VAL A 669 2.97 33.17 33.90
CA VAL A 669 1.53 33.02 33.61
C VAL A 669 0.91 32.10 34.65
N LYS A 670 -0.09 32.58 35.39
CA LYS A 670 -0.79 31.80 36.41
C LYS A 670 -2.21 31.51 35.96
N TYR A 671 -2.66 30.28 36.20
CA TYR A 671 -4.03 29.89 35.98
C TYR A 671 -4.48 28.86 37.01
N GLY A 672 -5.77 28.91 37.37
CA GLY A 672 -6.39 27.92 38.24
C GLY A 672 -7.53 27.18 37.56
N TYR A 673 -7.84 25.98 38.02
CA TYR A 673 -9.09 25.29 37.70
C TYR A 673 -9.57 24.45 38.88
N SER A 674 -10.86 24.12 38.88
CA SER A 674 -11.45 23.23 39.86
C SER A 674 -12.17 22.06 39.23
N VAL A 675 -12.16 20.92 39.93
CA VAL A 675 -12.86 19.69 39.55
C VAL A 675 -13.78 19.30 40.70
N GLU A 676 -15.07 19.24 40.43
CA GLU A 676 -16.10 18.86 41.39
C GLU A 676 -16.76 17.54 40.97
N PHE A 677 -16.85 16.60 41.92
CA PHE A 677 -17.40 15.26 41.70
C PHE A 677 -17.94 14.67 43.00
N ASP A 678 -18.72 13.59 42.91
CA ASP A 678 -19.24 12.89 44.09
C ASP A 678 -18.08 12.36 44.97
N ARG A 679 -18.12 12.64 46.27
CA ARG A 679 -17.04 12.30 47.21
C ARG A 679 -16.78 10.79 47.35
N SER A 680 -17.74 9.95 46.98
CA SER A 680 -17.62 8.49 47.00
C SER A 680 -16.84 7.93 45.81
N ARG A 681 -16.55 8.76 44.81
CA ARG A 681 -15.84 8.38 43.59
C ARG A 681 -14.36 8.78 43.65
N VAL A 682 -13.59 8.16 42.79
CA VAL A 682 -12.17 8.46 42.58
C VAL A 682 -12.00 8.91 41.13
N LEU A 683 -11.25 10.00 40.92
CA LEU A 683 -10.89 10.44 39.58
C LEU A 683 -9.81 9.54 39.00
N SER A 684 -10.02 9.07 37.77
CA SER A 684 -9.00 8.43 36.94
C SER A 684 -8.78 9.28 35.68
N VAL A 685 -7.55 9.27 35.17
CA VAL A 685 -7.21 9.93 33.89
C VAL A 685 -7.30 8.89 32.79
N GLU A 686 -7.99 9.26 31.72
CA GLU A 686 -8.09 8.45 30.50
C GLU A 686 -6.84 8.67 29.63
N PRO A 687 -6.24 7.62 29.04
CA PRO A 687 -5.15 7.78 28.08
C PRO A 687 -5.59 8.58 26.85
N THR A 688 -4.77 9.57 26.47
CA THR A 688 -4.92 10.31 25.20
C THR A 688 -4.69 9.38 24.01
N THR A 689 -5.50 9.53 22.96
CA THR A 689 -5.40 8.72 21.74
C THR A 689 -4.79 9.50 20.56
N GLU A 690 -4.16 8.81 19.61
CA GLU A 690 -3.56 9.43 18.40
C GLU A 690 -4.58 10.23 17.59
N GLN A 691 -5.83 9.77 17.54
CA GLN A 691 -6.88 10.45 16.77
C GLN A 691 -7.38 11.76 17.42
N GLU A 692 -7.39 11.85 18.76
CA GLU A 692 -7.70 13.11 19.44
C GLU A 692 -6.62 14.17 19.15
N ILE A 693 -5.36 13.75 19.05
CA ILE A 693 -4.27 14.63 18.63
C ILE A 693 -4.49 15.08 17.18
N GLY A 694 -4.84 14.16 16.28
CA GLY A 694 -5.16 14.48 14.88
C GLY A 694 -6.33 15.45 14.70
N GLU A 695 -7.40 15.35 15.51
CA GLU A 695 -8.53 16.30 15.51
C GLU A 695 -8.12 17.72 15.96
N LEU A 696 -7.09 17.82 16.82
CA LEU A 696 -6.59 19.09 17.34
C LEU A 696 -5.52 19.74 16.43
N ASP A 697 -4.85 18.92 15.60
CA ASP A 697 -3.91 19.34 14.55
C ASP A 697 -4.59 19.71 13.21
N LEU A 698 -5.92 19.59 13.14
CA LEU A 698 -6.74 20.09 12.02
C LEU A 698 -6.52 21.56 11.61
N PRO A 699 -6.03 22.51 12.43
CA PRO A 699 -5.74 23.87 11.97
C PRO A 699 -4.70 23.94 10.84
N GLY A 700 -3.76 22.99 10.76
CA GLY A 700 -2.83 22.87 9.63
C GLY A 700 -3.47 22.29 8.36
N MET A 701 -4.66 21.66 8.48
CA MET A 701 -5.40 21.03 7.38
C MET A 701 -6.67 21.80 6.95
N MET A 702 -7.19 22.70 7.79
CA MET A 702 -8.47 23.41 7.61
C MET A 702 -8.28 24.88 7.16
N GLY A 703 -7.29 25.15 6.32
CA GLY A 703 -7.12 26.48 5.69
C GLY A 703 -8.13 26.76 4.56
N GLY A 704 -8.95 25.79 4.16
CA GLY A 704 -10.02 25.94 3.16
C GLY A 704 -11.33 26.36 3.82
N GLY A 705 -11.80 27.56 3.51
CA GLY A 705 -12.98 28.17 4.14
C GLY A 705 -14.26 27.34 4.05
N MET A 706 -14.80 26.97 5.20
CA MET A 706 -16.25 26.87 5.42
C MET A 706 -16.62 27.71 6.64
N GLY A 707 -16.53 29.04 6.47
CA GLY A 707 -17.19 29.99 7.34
C GLY A 707 -18.66 30.11 6.92
N GLY A 708 -19.53 29.31 7.52
CA GLY A 708 -20.98 29.56 7.53
C GLY A 708 -21.34 30.30 8.81
N ASN A 709 -22.00 31.46 8.65
CA ASN A 709 -22.49 32.34 9.72
C ASN A 709 -23.46 31.66 10.70
#